data_AF-Q22RT0-F1
#
_entry.id   AF-Q22RT0-F1
#
_cell.length_a   1.000
_cell.length_b   1.000
_cell.length_c   1.000
_cell.angle_alpha   90.00
_cell.angle_beta   90.00
_cell.angle_gamma   90.00
#
_symmetry.space_group_name_H-M   'P 1'
#
loop_
_entity.id
_entity.type
_entity.pdbx_description
1 polymer ?
#
loop_
_entity_poly.entity_id
_entity_poly.type
_entity_poly.pdbx_seq_one_letter_code
_entity_poly.pdbx_strand_id
1 'polypeptide(L)'
;MKIGFIETIKRVGKNLGATKEEKFRVLAKKTTIPNRRLKDDSSTHKRMPPIEQFRTYTKQILPQMEQSIEISMLQKQFQEIKSEELKQDLIRAYTRRRIKDLANQFSKLDDYKKQEDSMRHHDLPELNVYSFVPIGDHDFEDVGKYTMFPATDIQKYFLNNQMFGEYFEVEFYRTRKFGVMISEEGAKIVNHLQHIQDNKETPLNYINLFKRYPTEKIKEKIIEDEDVYPCLFHDLAKAAIEELEAYRNNTLFERLFCLPSLFDLTINVVLRELGENPNALLPLFLKQQEQIDNPQFTGKKVFNQLFEQIFKQINERAHPEFSNPQQYKQFLEDIQKFQISIKDCTEHEIDLIKYCKEPRWIPRNIKKYSLRKFIGFNSGALLYGDSGSGKSGTLLYVTMWAHYKKWIVLNVPSAFNWTQKEWKFVRHPKTGLYIQNELAQDWMKSFKHANSDLLKQIPVNMDIYGFYNLSGQHDKECDAVPDLYYKDRKVNFEEHKKFLTEEENIIDGETNKDFRVRLKEKLTNPLTVLDIIDYGLENEFFATNALYEVLEQIRNQDKFCVLKVIDGYNFMYKRSIYPSFRYATDTQLRSTVPPYHLTVPRAFLNFDGHKFKNGFVLCASSVKNFHKHIFGPDSIDFPLGYSHEMRGLPLDDFRVMCHYYLQNDFWLADNVAKNSSDFLWMHSQGNWAQAHKVMLGHQLDSM
;
A
#
# COMPACT_ATOMS: atom_id res chain seq x y z
N MET A 1 59.67 39.29 -12.66
CA MET A 1 59.45 37.94 -12.07
C MET A 1 60.66 37.32 -11.34
N LYS A 2 61.91 37.78 -11.52
CA LYS A 2 63.09 37.16 -10.84
C LYS A 2 63.39 37.61 -9.40
N ILE A 3 62.82 38.73 -8.93
CA ILE A 3 63.14 39.29 -7.60
C ILE A 3 62.20 38.75 -6.49
N GLY A 4 60.92 38.51 -6.78
CA GLY A 4 59.94 38.02 -5.79
C GLY A 4 60.11 36.55 -5.34
N PHE A 5 60.77 35.71 -6.15
CA PHE A 5 60.96 34.28 -5.83
C PHE A 5 62.01 34.07 -4.72
N ILE A 6 63.09 34.87 -4.72
CA ILE A 6 64.16 34.79 -3.72
C ILE A 6 63.71 35.34 -2.36
N GLU A 7 62.86 36.38 -2.34
CA GLU A 7 62.26 36.89 -1.10
C GLU A 7 61.23 35.92 -0.48
N THR A 8 60.52 35.15 -1.31
CA THR A 8 59.56 34.14 -0.84
C THR A 8 60.28 32.97 -0.16
N ILE A 9 61.44 32.54 -0.68
CA ILE A 9 62.26 31.48 -0.06
C ILE A 9 62.85 31.94 1.28
N LYS A 10 63.25 33.21 1.41
CA LYS A 10 63.76 33.78 2.68
C LYS A 10 62.67 33.94 3.76
N ARG A 11 61.42 34.22 3.39
CA ARG A 11 60.29 34.32 4.34
C ARG A 11 59.83 32.96 4.86
N VAL A 12 59.86 31.91 4.05
CA VAL A 12 59.45 30.56 4.47
C VAL A 12 60.44 29.92 5.44
N GLY A 13 61.74 30.25 5.35
CA GLY A 13 62.76 29.77 6.28
C GLY A 13 62.66 30.30 7.72
N LYS A 14 61.95 31.42 7.96
CA LYS A 14 61.81 32.02 9.30
C LYS A 14 60.60 31.54 10.11
N ASN A 15 59.63 30.86 9.49
CA ASN A 15 58.37 30.47 10.15
C ASN A 15 58.25 28.96 10.49
N LEU A 16 59.35 28.21 10.48
CA LEU A 16 59.39 26.79 10.84
C LEU A 16 59.81 26.57 12.31
N GLY A 17 59.26 27.38 13.22
CA GLY A 17 59.46 27.26 14.67
C GLY A 17 58.38 26.47 15.43
N ALA A 18 57.45 25.81 14.73
CA ALA A 18 56.45 24.93 15.35
C ALA A 18 56.68 23.49 14.89
N THR A 19 56.96 22.60 15.83
CA THR A 19 57.27 21.18 15.57
C THR A 19 56.09 20.45 14.94
N LYS A 20 56.38 19.57 13.98
CA LYS A 20 55.41 18.75 13.23
C LYS A 20 54.47 17.92 14.12
N GLU A 21 54.85 17.67 15.38
CA GLU A 21 54.09 16.85 16.33
C GLU A 21 52.86 17.55 16.93
N GLU A 22 52.87 18.88 17.05
CA GLU A 22 51.72 19.61 17.60
C GLU A 22 50.53 19.65 16.63
N LYS A 23 50.80 19.69 15.32
CA LYS A 23 49.74 19.69 14.30
C LYS A 23 49.09 18.31 14.11
N PHE A 24 49.83 17.22 14.34
CA PHE A 24 49.29 15.86 14.24
C PHE A 24 48.43 15.46 15.45
N ARG A 25 48.71 16.00 16.65
CA ARG A 25 47.89 15.75 17.85
C ARG A 25 46.48 16.36 17.79
N VAL A 26 46.25 17.38 16.98
CA VAL A 26 44.93 18.02 16.85
C VAL A 26 43.97 17.20 15.97
N LEU A 27 44.49 16.35 15.07
CA LEU A 27 43.67 15.60 14.10
C LEU A 27 43.34 14.15 14.50
N ALA A 28 44.01 13.61 15.54
CA ALA A 28 43.88 12.20 15.95
C ALA A 28 43.05 11.97 17.24
N LYS A 29 42.04 12.80 17.53
CA LYS A 29 41.04 12.53 18.59
C LYS A 29 39.64 12.29 18.02
N LYS A 30 39.36 11.04 17.64
CA LYS A 30 38.05 10.37 17.78
C LYS A 30 38.27 9.37 18.94
N THR A 31 37.43 9.16 19.95
CA THR A 31 35.97 9.05 20.08
C THR A 31 35.67 9.01 21.59
N THR A 32 34.43 9.34 21.98
CA THR A 32 33.84 9.27 23.34
C THR A 32 34.38 10.22 24.42
N ILE A 33 33.65 11.32 24.66
CA ILE A 33 33.59 12.01 25.96
C ILE A 33 32.11 12.39 26.21
N PRO A 34 31.55 12.16 27.41
CA PRO A 34 30.18 12.49 27.77
C PRO A 34 29.96 13.99 27.99
N ASN A 35 28.69 14.39 27.90
CA ASN A 35 28.16 15.75 28.11
C ASN A 35 28.90 16.57 29.18
N ARG A 36 29.67 17.56 28.73
CA ARG A 36 30.04 18.71 29.55
C ARG A 36 29.84 19.97 28.72
N ARG A 37 28.92 20.83 29.20
CA ARG A 37 28.58 22.13 28.62
C ARG A 37 29.86 22.95 28.42
N LEU A 38 30.23 23.20 27.17
CA LEU A 38 31.21 24.20 26.80
C LEU A 38 30.46 25.38 26.19
N LYS A 39 30.81 26.56 26.69
CA LYS A 39 30.21 27.86 26.39
C LYS A 39 30.37 28.22 24.91
N ASP A 40 29.38 28.95 24.43
CA ASP A 40 29.26 29.53 23.10
C ASP A 40 30.48 30.35 22.70
N ASP A 41 31.18 29.91 21.66
CA ASP A 41 31.94 30.80 20.76
C ASP A 41 31.21 30.83 19.42
N SER A 42 30.53 31.96 19.19
CA SER A 42 29.67 32.22 18.04
C SER A 42 30.47 32.60 16.79
N SER A 43 31.06 31.61 16.12
CA SER A 43 31.34 31.72 14.68
C SER A 43 30.83 30.46 13.98
N THR A 44 29.65 30.58 13.38
CA THR A 44 28.99 29.50 12.64
C THR A 44 29.70 29.25 11.32
N HIS A 45 30.85 28.59 11.35
CA HIS A 45 31.38 27.95 10.15
C HIS A 45 30.40 26.86 9.72
N LYS A 46 29.64 27.12 8.64
CA LYS A 46 28.78 26.11 8.00
C LYS A 46 29.61 24.84 7.79
N ARG A 47 29.19 23.74 8.42
CA ARG A 47 29.84 22.44 8.24
C ARG A 47 29.66 22.01 6.80
N MET A 48 30.74 22.06 6.02
CA MET A 48 30.72 21.51 4.66
C MET A 48 30.45 20.00 4.70
N PRO A 49 29.63 19.45 3.78
CA PRO A 49 29.43 18.02 3.63
C PRO A 49 30.76 17.27 3.46
N PRO A 50 30.90 16.04 3.96
CA PRO A 50 32.14 15.26 3.84
C PRO A 50 32.67 15.12 2.41
N ILE A 51 31.77 15.07 1.43
CA ILE A 51 32.13 14.93 0.01
C ILE A 51 32.76 16.21 -0.56
N GLU A 52 32.31 17.39 -0.10
CA GLU A 52 32.91 18.66 -0.48
C GLU A 52 34.24 18.87 0.23
N GLN A 53 34.34 18.46 1.49
CA GLN A 53 35.63 18.47 2.20
C GLN A 53 36.67 17.61 1.48
N PHE A 54 36.26 16.43 1.01
CA PHE A 54 37.11 15.55 0.21
C PHE A 54 37.47 16.15 -1.15
N ARG A 55 36.53 16.78 -1.85
CA ARG A 55 36.79 17.49 -3.12
C ARG A 55 37.73 18.68 -2.94
N THR A 56 37.53 19.49 -1.91
CA THR A 56 38.40 20.62 -1.57
C THR A 56 39.80 20.13 -1.20
N TYR A 57 39.89 19.05 -0.41
CA TYR A 57 41.16 18.45 -0.05
C TYR A 57 41.91 17.95 -1.29
N THR A 58 41.26 17.19 -2.16
CA THR A 58 41.89 16.61 -3.36
C THR A 58 42.22 17.63 -4.44
N LYS A 59 41.38 18.65 -4.65
CA LYS A 59 41.59 19.65 -5.71
C LYS A 59 42.48 20.82 -5.29
N GLN A 60 42.47 21.22 -4.01
CA GLN A 60 43.15 22.43 -3.56
C GLN A 60 44.32 22.13 -2.62
N ILE A 61 44.11 21.26 -1.62
CA ILE A 61 45.11 21.04 -0.55
C ILE A 61 46.21 20.07 -1.01
N LEU A 62 45.83 18.95 -1.61
CA LEU A 62 46.77 17.90 -2.03
C LEU A 62 47.79 18.41 -3.06
N PRO A 63 47.42 19.17 -4.11
CA PRO A 63 48.40 19.69 -5.07
C PRO A 63 49.38 20.69 -4.43
N GLN A 64 48.93 21.49 -3.46
CA GLN A 64 49.80 22.40 -2.72
C GLN A 64 50.79 21.64 -1.82
N MET A 65 50.34 20.55 -1.19
CA MET A 65 51.20 19.67 -0.40
C MET A 65 52.25 18.99 -1.29
N GLU A 66 51.86 18.41 -2.41
CA GLU A 66 52.77 17.80 -3.38
C GLU A 66 53.80 18.81 -3.89
N GLN A 67 53.37 20.02 -4.24
CA GLN A 67 54.27 21.10 -4.65
C GLN A 67 55.24 21.49 -3.54
N SER A 68 54.80 21.56 -2.28
CA SER A 68 55.67 21.90 -1.15
C SER A 68 56.75 20.84 -0.90
N ILE A 69 56.38 19.56 -1.04
CA ILE A 69 57.31 18.42 -0.89
C ILE A 69 58.32 18.43 -2.03
N GLU A 70 57.86 18.63 -3.26
CA GLU A 70 58.72 18.69 -4.44
C GLU A 70 59.73 19.85 -4.34
N ILE A 71 59.29 21.05 -3.95
CA ILE A 71 60.19 22.20 -3.73
C ILE A 71 61.20 21.89 -2.63
N SER A 72 60.78 21.26 -1.54
CA SER A 72 61.67 20.84 -0.45
C SER A 72 62.75 19.87 -0.93
N MET A 73 62.38 18.88 -1.75
CA MET A 73 63.33 17.93 -2.33
C MET A 73 64.31 18.61 -3.28
N LEU A 74 63.81 19.50 -4.15
CA LEU A 74 64.64 20.27 -5.08
C LEU A 74 65.64 21.17 -4.33
N GLN A 75 65.22 21.81 -3.25
CA GLN A 75 66.11 22.64 -2.43
C GLN A 75 67.25 21.83 -1.81
N LYS A 76 66.98 20.60 -1.35
CA LYS A 76 68.02 19.70 -0.85
C LYS A 76 68.99 19.30 -1.95
N GLN A 77 68.48 18.84 -3.10
CA GLN A 77 69.31 18.49 -4.25
C GLN A 77 70.14 19.67 -4.75
N PHE A 78 69.57 20.87 -4.77
CA PHE A 78 70.25 22.09 -5.16
C PHE A 78 71.41 22.47 -4.23
N GLN A 79 71.29 22.16 -2.93
CA GLN A 79 72.36 22.37 -1.94
C GLN A 79 73.50 21.35 -2.08
N GLU A 80 73.19 20.12 -2.50
CA GLU A 80 74.17 19.04 -2.68
C GLU A 80 75.01 19.19 -3.96
N ILE A 81 74.45 19.81 -5.01
CA ILE A 81 75.15 20.02 -6.28
C ILE A 81 76.19 21.13 -6.13
N LYS A 82 77.47 20.82 -6.37
CA LYS A 82 78.57 21.78 -6.29
C LYS A 82 78.73 22.65 -7.55
N SER A 83 78.36 22.12 -8.72
CA SER A 83 78.49 22.82 -10.02
C SER A 83 77.32 23.77 -10.27
N GLU A 84 77.61 25.02 -10.59
CA GLU A 84 76.60 26.04 -10.83
C GLU A 84 75.84 25.84 -12.16
N GLU A 85 76.48 25.20 -13.15
CA GLU A 85 75.85 24.82 -14.41
C GLU A 85 74.76 23.77 -14.19
N LEU A 86 75.05 22.73 -13.40
CA LEU A 86 74.09 21.68 -13.06
C LEU A 86 72.90 22.23 -12.26
N LYS A 87 73.12 23.23 -11.41
CA LYS A 87 72.05 23.93 -10.70
C LYS A 87 71.12 24.69 -11.64
N GLN A 88 71.68 25.39 -12.64
CA GLN A 88 70.86 26.07 -13.64
C GLN A 88 70.08 25.09 -14.51
N ASP A 89 70.67 23.95 -14.86
CA ASP A 89 70.00 22.91 -15.62
C ASP A 89 68.87 22.24 -14.83
N LEU A 90 69.06 22.00 -13.53
CA LEU A 90 68.01 21.51 -12.64
C LEU A 90 66.81 22.48 -12.60
N ILE A 91 67.07 23.78 -12.45
CA ILE A 91 66.02 24.82 -12.47
C ILE A 91 65.30 24.84 -13.82
N ARG A 92 66.04 24.78 -14.93
CA ARG A 92 65.45 24.77 -16.28
C ARG A 92 64.60 23.52 -16.51
N ALA A 93 65.07 22.35 -16.10
CA ALA A 93 64.35 21.09 -16.21
C ALA A 93 63.05 21.12 -15.40
N TYR A 94 63.09 21.61 -14.16
CA TYR A 94 61.91 21.78 -13.32
C TYR A 94 60.90 22.75 -13.96
N THR A 95 61.37 23.89 -14.43
CA THR A 95 60.53 24.92 -15.08
C THR A 95 59.86 24.37 -16.33
N ARG A 96 60.59 23.62 -17.18
CA ARG A 96 60.04 22.97 -18.37
C ARG A 96 58.97 21.94 -18.02
N ARG A 97 59.21 21.10 -17.01
CA ARG A 97 58.23 20.12 -16.54
C ARG A 97 56.94 20.79 -16.08
N ARG A 98 57.04 21.86 -15.27
CA ARG A 98 55.86 22.59 -14.78
C ARG A 98 55.07 23.28 -15.89
N ILE A 99 55.75 23.85 -16.88
CA ILE A 99 55.09 24.42 -18.07
C ILE A 99 54.36 23.32 -18.85
N LYS A 100 54.97 22.13 -19.00
CA LYS A 100 54.35 20.98 -19.67
C LYS A 100 53.13 20.45 -18.92
N ASP A 101 53.20 20.36 -17.59
CA ASP A 101 52.07 19.92 -16.76
C ASP A 101 50.90 20.90 -16.81
N LEU A 102 51.19 22.22 -16.80
CA LEU A 102 50.17 23.25 -17.01
C LEU A 102 49.56 23.17 -18.41
N ALA A 103 50.38 23.03 -19.46
CA ALA A 103 49.89 22.89 -20.84
C ALA A 103 49.01 21.63 -21.02
N ASN A 104 49.39 20.50 -20.40
CA ASN A 104 48.59 19.27 -20.41
C ASN A 104 47.28 19.40 -19.62
N GLN A 105 47.24 20.24 -18.58
CA GLN A 105 45.99 20.54 -17.87
C GLN A 105 45.05 21.35 -18.77
N PHE A 106 45.57 22.35 -19.50
CA PHE A 106 44.79 23.12 -20.46
C PHE A 106 44.32 22.29 -21.67
N SER A 107 45.15 21.41 -22.23
CA SER A 107 44.75 20.57 -23.36
C SER A 107 43.66 19.56 -22.99
N LYS A 108 43.75 18.96 -21.80
CA LYS A 108 42.70 18.07 -21.29
C LYS A 108 41.38 18.80 -21.10
N LEU A 109 41.41 20.06 -20.63
CA LEU A 109 40.22 20.90 -20.52
C LEU A 109 39.55 21.17 -21.88
N ASP A 110 40.34 21.38 -22.93
CA ASP A 110 39.82 21.56 -24.29
C ASP A 110 39.25 20.27 -24.89
N ASP A 111 39.87 19.11 -24.61
CA ASP A 111 39.36 17.81 -25.03
C ASP A 111 38.04 17.46 -24.30
N TYR A 112 37.91 17.80 -23.02
CA TYR A 112 36.66 17.66 -22.27
C TYR A 112 35.53 18.54 -22.83
N LYS A 113 35.83 19.80 -23.21
CA LYS A 113 34.84 20.69 -23.86
C LYS A 113 34.40 20.16 -25.22
N LYS A 114 35.32 19.65 -26.03
CA LYS A 114 34.99 19.04 -27.32
C LYS A 114 34.16 17.76 -27.18
N GLN A 115 34.39 16.97 -26.13
CA GLN A 115 33.55 15.81 -25.80
C GLN A 115 32.14 16.24 -25.35
N GLU A 116 32.01 17.29 -24.53
CA GLU A 116 30.72 17.85 -24.12
C GLU A 116 29.92 18.39 -25.31
N ASP A 117 30.57 19.05 -26.28
CA ASP A 117 29.91 19.58 -27.48
C ASP A 117 29.50 18.46 -28.45
N SER A 118 30.25 17.34 -28.52
CA SER A 118 29.90 16.19 -29.36
C SER A 118 28.79 15.28 -28.79
N MET A 119 28.48 15.40 -27.50
CA MET A 119 27.40 14.66 -26.84
C MET A 119 26.05 15.40 -26.87
N ARG A 120 26.02 16.64 -27.37
CA ARG A 120 24.78 17.37 -27.63
C ARG A 120 24.27 16.92 -29.00
N HIS A 121 23.01 16.50 -29.06
CA HIS A 121 22.28 16.13 -30.29
C HIS A 121 22.41 14.67 -30.78
N HIS A 122 22.17 13.71 -29.89
CA HIS A 122 21.32 12.59 -30.33
C HIS A 122 19.88 12.99 -29.99
N ASP A 123 19.17 13.49 -30.99
CA ASP A 123 17.72 13.64 -30.93
C ASP A 123 17.16 12.26 -30.54
N LEU A 124 16.67 12.17 -29.31
CA LEU A 124 15.96 10.97 -28.86
C LEU A 124 14.74 10.82 -29.77
N PRO A 125 14.44 9.60 -30.25
CA PRO A 125 13.17 9.38 -30.94
C PRO A 125 12.05 9.90 -30.02
N GLU A 126 11.12 10.68 -30.56
CA GLU A 126 9.96 11.17 -29.82
C GLU A 126 9.24 9.96 -29.19
N LEU A 127 9.49 9.73 -27.90
CA LEU A 127 8.81 8.68 -27.16
C LEU A 127 7.36 9.13 -27.02
N ASN A 128 6.44 8.29 -27.47
CA ASN A 128 5.02 8.52 -27.24
C ASN A 128 4.71 8.29 -25.75
N VAL A 129 4.72 9.39 -24.99
CA VAL A 129 4.52 9.37 -23.53
C VAL A 129 3.07 9.13 -23.17
N TYR A 130 2.13 9.53 -24.01
CA TYR A 130 0.71 9.55 -23.68
C TYR A 130 -0.02 8.34 -24.27
N SER A 131 -0.89 7.73 -23.48
CA SER A 131 -1.94 6.87 -24.02
C SER A 131 -3.13 7.76 -24.41
N PHE A 132 -3.59 7.60 -25.65
CA PHE A 132 -4.82 8.21 -26.15
C PHE A 132 -6.03 7.28 -26.00
N VAL A 133 -5.80 6.07 -25.46
CA VAL A 133 -6.85 5.07 -25.21
C VAL A 133 -7.63 5.49 -23.97
N PRO A 134 -8.96 5.40 -23.96
CA PRO A 134 -9.76 5.61 -22.76
C PRO A 134 -9.36 4.63 -21.65
N ILE A 135 -9.41 5.07 -20.39
CA ILE A 135 -8.97 4.24 -19.26
C ILE A 135 -9.66 2.88 -19.17
N GLY A 136 -10.91 2.78 -19.63
CA GLY A 136 -11.65 1.54 -19.62
C GLY A 136 -11.15 0.46 -20.57
N ASP A 137 -10.30 0.83 -21.53
CA ASP A 137 -9.89 0.02 -22.67
C ASP A 137 -8.36 -0.14 -22.74
N HIS A 138 -7.62 0.31 -21.72
CA HIS A 138 -6.18 0.11 -21.65
C HIS A 138 -5.81 -1.37 -21.65
N ASP A 139 -4.73 -1.70 -22.35
CA ASP A 139 -4.16 -3.04 -22.42
C ASP A 139 -2.73 -3.08 -21.86
N PHE A 140 -2.04 -4.21 -22.09
CA PHE A 140 -0.64 -4.37 -21.69
C PHE A 140 0.35 -3.62 -22.59
N GLU A 141 -0.06 -3.16 -23.78
CA GLU A 141 0.76 -2.33 -24.67
C GLU A 141 0.79 -0.86 -24.23
N ASP A 142 -0.15 -0.46 -23.37
CA ASP A 142 -0.20 0.84 -22.74
C ASP A 142 0.63 0.96 -21.45
N VAL A 143 1.19 -0.15 -20.95
CA VAL A 143 2.09 -0.13 -19.78
C VAL A 143 3.27 0.81 -20.04
N GLY A 144 3.56 1.67 -19.06
CA GLY A 144 4.59 2.71 -19.13
C GLY A 144 4.11 4.04 -19.72
N LYS A 145 2.95 4.10 -20.38
CA LYS A 145 2.35 5.35 -20.90
C LYS A 145 1.56 6.08 -19.82
N TYR A 146 1.32 7.37 -20.05
CA TYR A 146 0.54 8.26 -19.20
C TYR A 146 -0.88 8.44 -19.71
N THR A 147 -1.85 8.27 -18.82
CA THR A 147 -3.24 8.65 -19.06
C THR A 147 -3.49 9.99 -18.40
N MET A 148 -3.95 10.95 -19.19
CA MET A 148 -4.26 12.29 -18.71
C MET A 148 -5.71 12.39 -18.28
N PHE A 149 -5.95 12.97 -17.11
CA PHE A 149 -7.30 13.23 -16.60
C PHE A 149 -7.57 14.73 -16.56
N PRO A 150 -8.79 15.15 -16.91
CA PRO A 150 -9.19 16.53 -16.74
C PRO A 150 -9.29 16.85 -15.24
N ALA A 151 -8.96 18.09 -14.87
CA ALA A 151 -9.04 18.54 -13.48
C ALA A 151 -10.45 18.40 -12.87
N THR A 152 -11.48 18.42 -13.72
CA THR A 152 -12.89 18.21 -13.33
C THR A 152 -13.12 16.82 -12.76
N ASP A 153 -12.49 15.78 -13.31
CA ASP A 153 -12.69 14.40 -12.85
C ASP A 153 -12.05 14.20 -11.47
N ILE A 154 -10.87 14.75 -11.28
CA ILE A 154 -10.20 14.78 -9.99
C ILE A 154 -11.04 15.49 -8.94
N GLN A 155 -11.52 16.68 -9.26
CA GLN A 155 -12.34 17.46 -8.34
C GLN A 155 -13.66 16.77 -8.05
N LYS A 156 -14.18 15.97 -8.99
CA LYS A 156 -15.37 15.14 -8.81
C LYS A 156 -15.14 13.97 -7.86
N TYR A 157 -13.99 13.29 -7.95
CA TYR A 157 -13.75 12.04 -7.19
C TYR A 157 -12.97 12.24 -5.89
N PHE A 158 -12.17 13.29 -5.76
CA PHE A 158 -11.34 13.57 -4.59
C PHE A 158 -11.69 14.93 -3.98
N LEU A 159 -12.47 14.89 -2.90
CA LEU A 159 -12.83 16.10 -2.16
C LEU A 159 -11.58 16.72 -1.53
N ASN A 160 -11.45 18.05 -1.60
CA ASN A 160 -10.33 18.82 -1.04
C ASN A 160 -8.94 18.35 -1.52
N ASN A 161 -8.85 17.76 -2.71
CA ASN A 161 -7.61 17.19 -3.26
C ASN A 161 -6.94 16.14 -2.35
N GLN A 162 -7.70 15.44 -1.50
CA GLN A 162 -7.18 14.33 -0.70
C GLN A 162 -6.92 13.11 -1.59
N MET A 163 -5.80 13.11 -2.32
CA MET A 163 -5.40 12.05 -3.23
C MET A 163 -4.47 11.04 -2.54
N PHE A 164 -4.22 9.93 -3.23
CA PHE A 164 -3.16 9.01 -2.83
C PHE A 164 -1.79 9.59 -3.15
N GLY A 165 -0.96 9.77 -2.13
CA GLY A 165 0.43 10.18 -2.29
C GLY A 165 0.63 11.69 -2.56
N GLU A 166 1.65 12.26 -1.92
CA GLU A 166 1.95 13.70 -1.97
C GLU A 166 2.48 14.17 -3.32
N TYR A 167 3.11 13.28 -4.10
CA TYR A 167 3.69 13.64 -5.38
C TYR A 167 2.61 14.14 -6.35
N PHE A 168 1.49 13.43 -6.41
CA PHE A 168 0.36 13.72 -7.27
C PHE A 168 -0.35 15.01 -6.88
N GLU A 169 -0.43 15.32 -5.58
CA GLU A 169 -0.96 16.60 -5.11
C GLU A 169 -0.09 17.76 -5.62
N VAL A 170 1.24 17.68 -5.45
CA VAL A 170 2.17 18.74 -5.90
C VAL A 170 2.11 18.92 -7.42
N GLU A 171 2.05 17.83 -8.17
CA GLU A 171 1.89 17.84 -9.62
C GLU A 171 0.62 18.59 -10.03
N PHE A 172 -0.52 18.19 -9.48
CA PHE A 172 -1.82 18.78 -9.77
C PHE A 172 -1.90 20.26 -9.39
N TYR A 173 -1.34 20.66 -8.24
CA TYR A 173 -1.30 22.06 -7.81
C TYR A 173 -0.51 22.95 -8.77
N ARG A 174 0.55 22.43 -9.40
CA ARG A 174 1.41 23.20 -10.31
C ARG A 174 0.82 23.34 -11.70
N THR A 175 0.39 22.23 -12.32
CA THR A 175 0.04 22.24 -13.76
C THR A 175 -1.46 22.32 -14.00
N ARG A 176 -2.30 22.04 -12.99
CA ARG A 176 -3.73 21.76 -13.17
C ARG A 176 -4.01 20.63 -14.16
N LYS A 177 -2.98 19.85 -14.51
CA LYS A 177 -3.05 18.63 -15.30
C LYS A 177 -2.71 17.49 -14.37
N PHE A 178 -3.13 16.30 -14.75
CA PHE A 178 -2.89 15.12 -13.96
C PHE A 178 -2.69 13.94 -14.88
N GLY A 179 -1.48 13.41 -14.86
CA GLY A 179 -1.13 12.20 -15.55
C GLY A 179 -0.93 11.08 -14.53
N VAL A 180 -1.49 9.90 -14.83
CA VAL A 180 -1.14 8.68 -14.10
C VAL A 180 -0.49 7.72 -15.07
N MET A 181 0.70 7.25 -14.72
CA MET A 181 1.38 6.22 -15.49
C MET A 181 0.70 4.87 -15.28
N ILE A 182 0.48 4.14 -16.37
CA ILE A 182 -0.07 2.78 -16.33
C ILE A 182 1.06 1.84 -15.92
N SER A 183 1.07 1.40 -14.67
CA SER A 183 2.01 0.38 -14.18
C SER A 183 1.58 -1.01 -14.61
N GLU A 184 2.54 -1.93 -14.77
CA GLU A 184 2.25 -3.33 -15.06
C GLU A 184 1.34 -3.95 -13.98
N GLU A 185 1.60 -3.65 -12.71
CA GLU A 185 0.77 -4.10 -11.59
C GLU A 185 -0.65 -3.50 -11.65
N GLY A 186 -0.76 -2.23 -12.01
CA GLY A 186 -2.05 -1.55 -12.19
C GLY A 186 -2.87 -2.18 -13.31
N ALA A 187 -2.27 -2.44 -14.47
CA ALA A 187 -2.93 -3.10 -15.60
C ALA A 187 -3.40 -4.52 -15.22
N LYS A 188 -2.58 -5.30 -14.51
CA LYS A 188 -2.96 -6.63 -14.00
C LYS A 188 -4.15 -6.59 -13.04
N ILE A 189 -4.16 -5.63 -12.11
CA ILE A 189 -5.29 -5.45 -11.18
C ILE A 189 -6.54 -5.03 -11.95
N VAL A 190 -6.44 -4.09 -12.88
CA VAL A 190 -7.59 -3.66 -13.70
C VAL A 190 -8.17 -4.81 -14.51
N ASN A 191 -7.33 -5.63 -15.17
CA ASN A 191 -7.78 -6.81 -15.90
C ASN A 191 -8.52 -7.80 -14.97
N HIS A 192 -8.01 -7.96 -13.74
CA HIS A 192 -8.68 -8.77 -12.72
C HIS A 192 -10.06 -8.21 -12.33
N LEU A 193 -10.18 -6.89 -12.16
CA LEU A 193 -11.44 -6.22 -11.85
C LEU A 193 -12.43 -6.27 -13.03
N GLN A 194 -11.95 -6.22 -14.28
CA GLN A 194 -12.78 -6.40 -15.47
C GLN A 194 -13.50 -7.75 -15.44
N HIS A 195 -12.78 -8.85 -15.13
CA HIS A 195 -13.42 -10.16 -14.98
C HIS A 195 -14.51 -10.19 -13.90
N ILE A 196 -14.34 -9.48 -12.78
CA ILE A 196 -15.39 -9.38 -11.74
C ILE A 196 -16.63 -8.64 -12.29
N GLN A 197 -16.42 -7.60 -13.09
CA GLN A 197 -17.49 -6.82 -13.70
C GLN A 197 -18.25 -7.62 -14.77
N ASP A 198 -17.54 -8.27 -15.68
CA ASP A 198 -18.13 -8.96 -16.84
C ASP A 198 -19.03 -10.12 -16.39
N ASN A 199 -18.66 -10.85 -15.34
CA ASN A 199 -19.47 -11.93 -14.75
C ASN A 199 -20.88 -11.50 -14.37
N LYS A 200 -21.06 -10.23 -14.03
CA LYS A 200 -22.35 -9.72 -13.61
C LYS A 200 -23.31 -9.52 -14.78
N GLU A 201 -22.79 -9.27 -15.97
CA GLU A 201 -23.60 -8.98 -17.15
C GLU A 201 -24.16 -10.26 -17.79
N THR A 202 -23.51 -11.41 -17.59
CA THR A 202 -23.90 -12.69 -18.21
C THR A 202 -24.09 -13.79 -17.17
N PRO A 203 -25.29 -13.97 -16.58
CA PRO A 203 -25.54 -15.07 -15.65
C PRO A 203 -25.37 -16.42 -16.36
N LEU A 204 -24.55 -17.30 -15.78
CA LEU A 204 -24.26 -18.59 -16.37
C LEU A 204 -25.45 -19.54 -16.21
N ASN A 205 -25.95 -20.11 -17.32
CA ASN A 205 -26.92 -21.20 -17.24
C ASN A 205 -26.18 -22.53 -16.99
N TYR A 206 -25.98 -22.86 -15.71
CA TYR A 206 -25.31 -24.09 -15.27
C TYR A 206 -25.90 -25.35 -15.90
N ILE A 207 -27.22 -25.42 -16.04
CA ILE A 207 -27.89 -26.59 -16.60
C ILE A 207 -27.51 -26.78 -18.07
N ASN A 208 -27.50 -25.70 -18.85
CA ASN A 208 -27.06 -25.76 -20.24
C ASN A 208 -25.57 -26.10 -20.34
N LEU A 209 -24.74 -25.58 -19.43
CA LEU A 209 -23.34 -25.96 -19.35
C LEU A 209 -23.20 -27.48 -19.14
N PHE A 210 -23.86 -28.03 -18.12
CA PHE A 210 -23.73 -29.43 -17.77
C PHE A 210 -24.43 -30.39 -18.74
N LYS A 211 -25.52 -29.97 -19.40
CA LYS A 211 -26.18 -30.76 -20.45
C LYS A 211 -25.40 -30.78 -21.76
N ARG A 212 -24.69 -29.69 -22.09
CA ARG A 212 -24.00 -29.53 -23.37
C ARG A 212 -22.66 -30.27 -23.42
N TYR A 213 -21.99 -30.44 -22.29
CA TYR A 213 -20.66 -31.05 -22.23
C TYR A 213 -20.70 -32.40 -21.53
N PRO A 214 -20.01 -33.44 -22.06
CA PRO A 214 -19.84 -34.70 -21.35
C PRO A 214 -19.02 -34.50 -20.08
N THR A 215 -19.21 -35.37 -19.07
CA THR A 215 -18.54 -35.32 -17.76
C THR A 215 -17.02 -35.11 -17.85
N GLU A 216 -16.36 -35.75 -18.82
CA GLU A 216 -14.91 -35.62 -19.04
C GLU A 216 -14.48 -34.20 -19.45
N LYS A 217 -15.31 -33.48 -20.23
CA LYS A 217 -15.04 -32.11 -20.68
C LYS A 217 -15.52 -31.04 -19.71
N ILE A 218 -16.41 -31.39 -18.79
CA ILE A 218 -16.89 -30.47 -17.74
C ILE A 218 -15.73 -30.02 -16.86
N LYS A 219 -14.78 -30.93 -16.56
CA LYS A 219 -13.56 -30.58 -15.82
C LYS A 219 -12.82 -29.45 -16.52
N GLU A 220 -12.45 -29.65 -17.80
CA GLU A 220 -11.73 -28.65 -18.60
C GLU A 220 -12.52 -27.34 -18.69
N LYS A 221 -13.84 -27.40 -18.84
CA LYS A 221 -14.68 -26.20 -18.99
C LYS A 221 -14.92 -25.43 -17.68
N ILE A 222 -14.96 -26.09 -16.52
CA ILE A 222 -15.12 -25.40 -15.22
C ILE A 222 -13.77 -24.89 -14.74
N ILE A 223 -12.74 -25.70 -14.94
CA ILE A 223 -11.41 -25.44 -14.43
C ILE A 223 -10.73 -24.47 -15.40
N GLU A 224 -10.49 -24.82 -16.65
CA GLU A 224 -9.58 -24.04 -17.52
C GLU A 224 -10.21 -22.84 -18.23
N ASP A 225 -11.53 -22.75 -18.29
CA ASP A 225 -12.24 -21.71 -19.02
C ASP A 225 -12.24 -20.36 -18.29
N GLU A 226 -11.88 -19.29 -19.00
CA GLU A 226 -11.77 -17.93 -18.47
C GLU A 226 -13.12 -17.28 -18.18
N ASP A 227 -14.20 -17.70 -18.85
CA ASP A 227 -15.52 -17.08 -18.69
C ASP A 227 -16.34 -17.84 -17.64
N VAL A 228 -16.23 -19.17 -17.62
CA VAL A 228 -17.03 -20.02 -16.73
C VAL A 228 -16.50 -20.01 -15.29
N TYR A 229 -15.18 -20.09 -15.10
CA TYR A 229 -14.57 -20.18 -13.78
C TYR A 229 -14.94 -18.96 -12.91
N PRO A 230 -14.75 -17.70 -13.36
CA PRO A 230 -15.12 -16.51 -12.59
C PRO A 230 -16.59 -16.44 -12.21
N CYS A 231 -17.49 -16.75 -13.16
CA CYS A 231 -18.94 -16.76 -12.91
C CYS A 231 -19.31 -17.77 -11.81
N LEU A 232 -18.78 -19.00 -11.90
CA LEU A 232 -19.06 -20.04 -10.91
C LEU A 232 -18.45 -19.72 -9.54
N PHE A 233 -17.21 -19.21 -9.51
CA PHE A 233 -16.56 -18.78 -8.28
C PHE A 233 -17.40 -17.71 -7.57
N HIS A 234 -17.92 -16.75 -8.33
CA HIS A 234 -18.71 -15.65 -7.82
C HIS A 234 -20.04 -16.09 -7.19
N ASP A 235 -20.78 -16.96 -7.88
CA ASP A 235 -22.06 -17.46 -7.37
C ASP A 235 -21.88 -18.35 -6.13
N LEU A 236 -20.80 -19.14 -6.08
CA LEU A 236 -20.41 -19.87 -4.88
C LEU A 236 -20.04 -18.92 -3.74
N ALA A 237 -19.27 -17.86 -4.02
CA ALA A 237 -18.90 -16.87 -3.02
C ALA A 237 -20.13 -16.16 -2.44
N LYS A 238 -21.10 -15.78 -3.28
CA LYS A 238 -22.37 -15.18 -2.82
C LYS A 238 -23.14 -16.11 -1.89
N ALA A 239 -23.28 -17.38 -2.26
CA ALA A 239 -23.93 -18.39 -1.41
C ALA A 239 -23.21 -18.55 -0.07
N ALA A 240 -21.87 -18.62 -0.09
CA ALA A 240 -21.07 -18.71 1.11
C ALA A 240 -21.23 -17.47 2.02
N ILE A 241 -21.26 -16.26 1.46
CA ILE A 241 -21.48 -15.03 2.24
C ILE A 241 -22.84 -15.05 2.95
N GLU A 242 -23.89 -15.46 2.25
CA GLU A 242 -25.24 -15.55 2.82
C GLU A 242 -25.30 -16.54 3.98
N GLU A 243 -24.65 -17.70 3.84
CA GLU A 243 -24.59 -18.69 4.92
C GLU A 243 -23.67 -18.25 6.08
N LEU A 244 -22.62 -17.47 5.82
CA LEU A 244 -21.75 -16.92 6.87
C LEU A 244 -22.49 -15.95 7.81
N GLU A 245 -23.54 -15.27 7.35
CA GLU A 245 -24.36 -14.38 8.19
C GLU A 245 -25.04 -15.12 9.35
N ALA A 246 -25.35 -16.41 9.18
CA ALA A 246 -25.90 -17.24 10.27
C ALA A 246 -24.90 -17.43 11.42
N TYR A 247 -23.60 -17.27 11.16
CA TYR A 247 -22.50 -17.46 12.11
C TYR A 247 -21.88 -16.14 12.59
N ARG A 248 -22.54 -14.99 12.38
CA ARG A 248 -22.02 -13.67 12.74
C ARG A 248 -21.69 -13.50 14.24
N ASN A 249 -22.41 -14.22 15.10
CA ASN A 249 -22.19 -14.24 16.55
C ASN A 249 -21.10 -15.22 17.01
N ASN A 250 -20.47 -15.92 16.07
CA ASN A 250 -19.49 -16.95 16.37
C ASN A 250 -18.06 -16.41 16.23
N THR A 251 -17.39 -16.22 17.37
CA THR A 251 -16.00 -15.74 17.44
C THR A 251 -15.01 -16.56 16.61
N LEU A 252 -15.26 -17.87 16.46
CA LEU A 252 -14.42 -18.75 15.64
C LEU A 252 -14.54 -18.36 14.16
N PHE A 253 -15.75 -18.22 13.66
CA PHE A 253 -16.01 -17.83 12.27
C PHE A 253 -15.52 -16.41 11.97
N GLU A 254 -15.72 -15.48 12.91
CA GLU A 254 -15.20 -14.12 12.79
C GLU A 254 -13.68 -14.14 12.55
N ARG A 255 -12.93 -14.97 13.30
CA ARG A 255 -11.47 -15.11 13.15
C ARG A 255 -11.07 -15.86 11.88
N LEU A 256 -11.69 -17.02 11.63
CA LEU A 256 -11.38 -17.90 10.50
C LEU A 256 -11.60 -17.21 9.15
N PHE A 257 -12.70 -16.47 9.02
CA PHE A 257 -13.09 -15.77 7.79
C PHE A 257 -12.82 -14.25 7.86
N CYS A 258 -11.99 -13.80 8.80
CA CYS A 258 -11.48 -12.42 8.83
C CYS A 258 -10.61 -12.13 7.60
N LEU A 259 -9.78 -13.11 7.21
CA LEU A 259 -8.92 -13.05 6.04
C LEU A 259 -9.48 -13.90 4.90
N PRO A 260 -9.22 -13.51 3.64
CA PRO A 260 -9.78 -14.19 2.47
C PRO A 260 -9.19 -15.58 2.22
N SER A 261 -8.01 -15.89 2.79
CA SER A 261 -7.28 -17.14 2.52
C SER A 261 -8.13 -18.38 2.71
N LEU A 262 -8.89 -18.44 3.80
CA LEU A 262 -9.73 -19.60 4.10
C LEU A 262 -11.00 -19.59 3.26
N PHE A 263 -11.61 -18.40 3.09
CA PHE A 263 -12.81 -18.23 2.27
C PHE A 263 -12.56 -18.71 0.84
N ASP A 264 -11.55 -18.14 0.17
CA ASP A 264 -11.20 -18.46 -1.21
C ASP A 264 -10.79 -19.94 -1.34
N LEU A 265 -10.16 -20.52 -0.30
CA LEU A 265 -9.85 -21.95 -0.27
C LEU A 265 -11.12 -22.80 -0.24
N THR A 266 -12.08 -22.48 0.63
CA THR A 266 -13.35 -23.21 0.72
C THR A 266 -14.10 -23.16 -0.61
N ILE A 267 -14.16 -21.99 -1.27
CA ILE A 267 -14.75 -21.86 -2.60
C ILE A 267 -14.00 -22.71 -3.63
N ASN A 268 -12.68 -22.63 -3.67
CA ASN A 268 -11.86 -23.38 -4.62
C ASN A 268 -11.94 -24.90 -4.44
N VAL A 269 -12.06 -25.39 -3.21
CA VAL A 269 -12.28 -26.81 -2.92
C VAL A 269 -13.59 -27.26 -3.55
N VAL A 270 -14.68 -26.53 -3.30
CA VAL A 270 -16.00 -26.85 -3.86
C VAL A 270 -15.97 -26.79 -5.39
N LEU A 271 -15.37 -25.75 -5.97
CA LEU A 271 -15.28 -25.57 -7.42
C LEU A 271 -14.49 -26.71 -8.08
N ARG A 272 -13.35 -27.11 -7.50
CA ARG A 272 -12.55 -28.22 -8.01
C ARG A 272 -13.27 -29.55 -7.87
N GLU A 273 -13.95 -29.77 -6.75
CA GLU A 273 -14.76 -30.96 -6.55
C GLU A 273 -15.87 -31.06 -7.60
N LEU A 274 -16.53 -29.94 -7.93
CA LEU A 274 -17.52 -29.86 -9.01
C LEU A 274 -16.92 -30.22 -10.39
N GLY A 275 -15.68 -29.80 -10.66
CA GLY A 275 -14.98 -30.12 -11.89
C GLY A 275 -14.51 -31.58 -11.96
N GLU A 276 -14.02 -32.15 -10.85
CA GLU A 276 -13.43 -33.49 -10.83
C GLU A 276 -14.43 -34.62 -10.64
N ASN A 277 -15.49 -34.37 -9.86
CA ASN A 277 -16.56 -35.33 -9.60
C ASN A 277 -17.93 -34.75 -9.99
N PRO A 278 -18.15 -34.36 -11.26
CA PRO A 278 -19.42 -33.75 -11.65
C PRO A 278 -20.58 -34.70 -11.36
N ASN A 279 -20.45 -36.00 -11.59
CA ASN A 279 -21.54 -36.95 -11.39
C ASN A 279 -22.03 -37.06 -9.93
N ALA A 280 -21.19 -36.74 -8.94
CA ALA A 280 -21.57 -36.79 -7.53
C ALA A 280 -22.38 -35.55 -7.13
N LEU A 281 -21.98 -34.38 -7.62
CA LEU A 281 -22.60 -33.11 -7.27
C LEU A 281 -23.67 -32.66 -8.28
N LEU A 282 -23.62 -33.10 -9.53
CA LEU A 282 -24.54 -32.71 -10.60
C LEU A 282 -26.01 -33.09 -10.32
N PRO A 283 -26.32 -34.27 -9.75
CA PRO A 283 -27.68 -34.62 -9.36
C PRO A 283 -28.32 -33.61 -8.38
N LEU A 284 -27.51 -32.90 -7.58
CA LEU A 284 -27.98 -31.79 -6.73
C LEU A 284 -28.66 -30.69 -7.54
N PHE A 285 -28.03 -30.31 -8.66
CA PHE A 285 -28.45 -29.20 -9.50
C PHE A 285 -29.65 -29.58 -10.37
N LEU A 286 -29.74 -30.85 -10.78
CA LEU A 286 -30.80 -31.33 -11.68
C LEU A 286 -32.12 -31.66 -10.95
N LYS A 287 -32.09 -32.26 -9.75
CA LYS A 287 -33.32 -32.69 -9.05
C LYS A 287 -34.17 -31.54 -8.50
N GLN A 288 -33.57 -30.46 -7.99
CA GLN A 288 -34.33 -29.31 -7.46
C GLN A 288 -35.04 -28.52 -8.56
N GLN A 289 -34.67 -28.72 -9.82
CA GLN A 289 -35.27 -28.05 -10.97
C GLN A 289 -36.64 -28.65 -11.36
N GLU A 290 -36.85 -29.95 -11.17
CA GLU A 290 -38.15 -30.59 -11.47
C GLU A 290 -39.29 -30.07 -10.58
N GLN A 291 -38.97 -29.38 -9.49
CA GLN A 291 -39.94 -28.79 -8.56
C GLN A 291 -40.17 -27.28 -8.76
N ILE A 292 -39.45 -26.61 -9.66
CA ILE A 292 -39.53 -25.14 -9.81
C ILE A 292 -39.59 -24.76 -11.30
N ASP A 293 -40.78 -24.37 -11.77
CA ASP A 293 -41.04 -23.87 -13.15
C ASP A 293 -40.37 -22.51 -13.47
N ASN A 294 -39.44 -22.04 -12.65
CA ASN A 294 -38.89 -20.68 -12.73
C ASN A 294 -37.41 -20.69 -13.17
N PRO A 295 -37.09 -20.30 -14.42
CA PRO A 295 -35.75 -20.45 -15.00
C PRO A 295 -34.66 -19.55 -14.37
N GLN A 296 -35.03 -18.61 -13.50
CA GLN A 296 -34.07 -17.77 -12.75
C GLN A 296 -33.61 -18.38 -11.41
N PHE A 297 -34.11 -19.55 -11.02
CA PHE A 297 -34.05 -20.03 -9.63
C PHE A 297 -33.08 -21.21 -9.32
N THR A 298 -32.17 -21.59 -10.22
CA THR A 298 -31.70 -23.00 -10.25
C THR A 298 -30.33 -23.32 -9.63
N GLY A 299 -29.51 -22.36 -9.18
CA GLY A 299 -28.20 -22.64 -8.53
C GLY A 299 -28.10 -22.29 -7.04
N LYS A 300 -28.73 -21.18 -6.65
CA LYS A 300 -28.50 -20.53 -5.35
C LYS A 300 -28.85 -21.40 -4.14
N LYS A 301 -30.05 -22.01 -4.12
CA LYS A 301 -30.49 -22.86 -2.99
C LYS A 301 -29.58 -24.07 -2.77
N VAL A 302 -29.07 -24.66 -3.85
CA VAL A 302 -28.16 -25.80 -3.79
C VAL A 302 -26.83 -25.39 -3.17
N PHE A 303 -26.26 -24.27 -3.61
CA PHE A 303 -25.03 -23.76 -3.04
C PHE A 303 -25.19 -23.37 -1.56
N ASN A 304 -26.30 -22.74 -1.18
CA ASN A 304 -26.59 -22.42 0.22
C ASN A 304 -26.66 -23.68 1.09
N GLN A 305 -27.38 -24.73 0.66
CA GLN A 305 -27.41 -26.01 1.39
C GLN A 305 -26.04 -26.67 1.52
N LEU A 306 -25.20 -26.55 0.48
CA LEU A 306 -23.84 -27.07 0.50
C LEU A 306 -22.98 -26.34 1.55
N PHE A 307 -23.00 -25.00 1.54
CA PHE A 307 -22.25 -24.19 2.50
C PHE A 307 -22.78 -24.32 3.92
N GLU A 308 -24.09 -24.47 4.12
CA GLU A 308 -24.70 -24.78 5.41
C GLU A 308 -24.07 -26.05 6.02
N GLN A 309 -23.94 -27.12 5.24
CA GLN A 309 -23.32 -28.37 5.71
C GLN A 309 -21.82 -28.25 5.96
N ILE A 310 -21.10 -27.52 5.11
CA ILE A 310 -19.66 -27.29 5.27
C ILE A 310 -19.41 -26.48 6.54
N PHE A 311 -20.11 -25.36 6.72
CA PHE A 311 -19.94 -24.49 7.88
C PHE A 311 -20.40 -25.16 9.17
N LYS A 312 -21.46 -25.96 9.14
CA LYS A 312 -21.84 -26.78 10.29
C LYS A 312 -20.71 -27.72 10.73
N GLN A 313 -20.06 -28.40 9.78
CA GLN A 313 -18.92 -29.28 10.09
C GLN A 313 -17.69 -28.51 10.58
N ILE A 314 -17.40 -27.33 10.01
CA ILE A 314 -16.34 -26.45 10.53
C ILE A 314 -16.64 -26.08 11.99
N ASN A 315 -17.87 -25.69 12.29
CA ASN A 315 -18.27 -25.32 13.65
C ASN A 315 -18.17 -26.49 14.65
N GLU A 316 -18.48 -27.71 14.22
CA GLU A 316 -18.43 -28.90 15.07
C GLU A 316 -17.01 -29.44 15.30
N ARG A 317 -16.12 -29.32 14.31
CA ARG A 317 -14.81 -29.97 14.31
C ARG A 317 -13.63 -29.02 14.57
N ALA A 318 -13.73 -27.74 14.23
CA ALA A 318 -12.61 -26.83 14.36
C ALA A 318 -12.40 -26.39 15.82
N HIS A 319 -11.17 -26.50 16.31
CA HIS A 319 -10.84 -26.07 17.67
C HIS A 319 -10.63 -24.53 17.73
N PRO A 320 -11.16 -23.84 18.76
CA PRO A 320 -10.99 -22.40 18.95
C PRO A 320 -9.54 -21.91 19.03
N GLU A 321 -8.62 -22.77 19.49
CA GLU A 321 -7.21 -22.44 19.69
C GLU A 321 -6.42 -22.35 18.37
N PHE A 322 -6.89 -22.98 17.28
CA PHE A 322 -6.24 -22.97 15.96
C PHE A 322 -6.74 -21.83 15.05
N SER A 323 -7.29 -20.78 15.64
CA SER A 323 -7.91 -19.65 14.93
C SER A 323 -6.93 -18.67 14.27
N ASN A 324 -5.63 -19.02 14.13
CA ASN A 324 -4.70 -18.21 13.35
C ASN A 324 -4.90 -18.50 11.85
N PRO A 325 -5.36 -17.54 11.03
CA PRO A 325 -5.61 -17.76 9.61
C PRO A 325 -4.36 -18.16 8.80
N GLN A 326 -3.17 -17.94 9.35
CA GLN A 326 -1.91 -18.40 8.74
C GLN A 326 -1.67 -19.91 8.89
N GLN A 327 -2.31 -20.55 9.87
CA GLN A 327 -2.20 -21.98 10.14
C GLN A 327 -3.26 -22.80 9.38
N TYR A 328 -3.63 -22.35 8.17
CA TYR A 328 -4.60 -23.07 7.33
C TYR A 328 -4.22 -24.54 7.11
N LYS A 329 -2.92 -24.85 7.09
CA LYS A 329 -2.44 -26.23 6.97
C LYS A 329 -2.88 -27.10 8.17
N GLN A 330 -2.73 -26.60 9.39
CA GLN A 330 -3.19 -27.29 10.60
C GLN A 330 -4.72 -27.37 10.63
N PHE A 331 -5.42 -26.28 10.30
CA PHE A 331 -6.87 -26.29 10.18
C PHE A 331 -7.39 -27.37 9.20
N LEU A 332 -6.73 -27.53 8.05
CA LEU A 332 -7.10 -28.57 7.07
C LEU A 332 -6.68 -29.98 7.52
N GLU A 333 -5.56 -30.11 8.24
CA GLU A 333 -5.12 -31.37 8.85
C GLU A 333 -6.07 -31.83 9.98
N ASP A 334 -6.74 -30.90 10.66
CA ASP A 334 -7.71 -31.20 11.72
C ASP A 334 -9.06 -31.65 11.15
N ILE A 335 -9.57 -30.97 10.12
CA ILE A 335 -10.86 -31.31 9.52
C ILE A 335 -10.76 -32.56 8.63
N GLN A 336 -9.66 -32.69 7.88
CA GLN A 336 -9.32 -33.77 6.92
C GLN A 336 -10.30 -33.98 5.75
N LYS A 337 -11.58 -34.18 6.04
CA LYS A 337 -12.65 -34.50 5.10
C LYS A 337 -13.94 -33.76 5.44
N PHE A 338 -14.63 -33.25 4.43
CA PHE A 338 -16.03 -32.84 4.57
C PHE A 338 -16.95 -33.98 4.11
N GLN A 339 -17.95 -34.32 4.93
CA GLN A 339 -19.00 -35.27 4.58
C GLN A 339 -20.23 -34.49 4.15
N ILE A 340 -20.62 -34.59 2.88
CA ILE A 340 -21.81 -33.92 2.37
C ILE A 340 -22.90 -34.98 2.22
N SER A 341 -23.96 -34.80 3.00
CA SER A 341 -25.14 -35.67 2.98
C SER A 341 -26.27 -34.96 2.26
N ILE A 342 -26.85 -35.63 1.28
CA ILE A 342 -27.86 -35.03 0.43
C ILE A 342 -29.11 -35.87 0.59
N LYS A 343 -30.26 -35.24 0.81
CA LYS A 343 -31.54 -35.95 0.81
C LYS A 343 -31.67 -36.69 -0.53
N ASP A 344 -31.69 -38.02 -0.46
CA ASP A 344 -31.89 -38.94 -1.61
C ASP A 344 -30.69 -39.15 -2.56
N CYS A 345 -29.45 -38.89 -2.11
CA CYS A 345 -28.21 -39.27 -2.82
C CYS A 345 -27.21 -39.95 -1.86
N THR A 346 -26.26 -40.72 -2.40
CA THR A 346 -25.14 -41.32 -1.64
C THR A 346 -24.31 -40.22 -0.97
N GLU A 347 -23.89 -40.44 0.28
CA GLU A 347 -22.94 -39.56 0.96
C GLU A 347 -21.69 -39.36 0.10
N HIS A 348 -21.33 -38.10 -0.15
CA HIS A 348 -20.12 -37.75 -0.88
C HIS A 348 -19.09 -37.17 0.09
N GLU A 349 -17.88 -37.69 0.02
CA GLU A 349 -16.78 -37.27 0.88
C GLU A 349 -15.80 -36.40 0.08
N ILE A 350 -15.64 -35.14 0.50
CA ILE A 350 -14.62 -34.24 -0.06
C ILE A 350 -13.36 -34.37 0.78
N ASP A 351 -12.32 -34.93 0.18
CA ASP A 351 -10.99 -35.01 0.79
C ASP A 351 -10.27 -33.65 0.68
N LEU A 352 -10.10 -32.97 1.81
CA LEU A 352 -9.41 -31.67 1.85
C LEU A 352 -7.90 -31.80 1.68
N ILE A 353 -7.33 -32.92 2.13
CA ILE A 353 -5.88 -33.17 2.06
C ILE A 353 -5.42 -33.20 0.61
N LYS A 354 -6.26 -33.71 -0.29
CA LYS A 354 -6.04 -33.67 -1.74
C LYS A 354 -5.82 -32.24 -2.25
N TYR A 355 -6.63 -31.29 -1.78
CA TYR A 355 -6.59 -29.89 -2.23
C TYR A 355 -5.54 -29.05 -1.49
N CYS A 356 -5.01 -29.52 -0.36
CA CYS A 356 -3.93 -28.86 0.40
C CYS A 356 -2.63 -28.69 -0.38
N LYS A 357 -2.35 -29.54 -1.38
CA LYS A 357 -1.11 -29.46 -2.18
C LYS A 357 -1.09 -28.24 -3.08
N GLU A 358 -2.24 -27.85 -3.59
CA GLU A 358 -2.41 -26.69 -4.46
C GLU A 358 -3.61 -25.86 -4.03
N PRO A 359 -3.57 -25.17 -2.88
CA PRO A 359 -4.72 -24.38 -2.40
C PRO A 359 -4.99 -23.13 -3.26
N ARG A 360 -4.27 -22.97 -4.38
CA ARG A 360 -4.04 -21.71 -5.11
C ARG A 360 -4.27 -21.89 -6.60
N TRP A 361 -5.40 -22.49 -6.94
CA TRP A 361 -5.66 -22.87 -8.32
C TRP A 361 -6.55 -21.85 -8.98
N ILE A 362 -6.03 -21.31 -10.07
CA ILE A 362 -6.64 -20.32 -10.93
C ILE A 362 -6.36 -20.79 -12.36
N PRO A 363 -7.29 -20.62 -13.32
CA PRO A 363 -7.06 -20.94 -14.72
C PRO A 363 -5.75 -20.32 -15.23
N ARG A 364 -5.01 -21.05 -16.09
CA ARG A 364 -3.67 -20.61 -16.55
C ARG A 364 -3.71 -19.26 -17.25
N ASN A 365 -4.78 -18.99 -17.97
CA ASN A 365 -4.92 -17.76 -18.73
C ASN A 365 -5.20 -16.56 -17.82
N ILE A 366 -6.09 -16.70 -16.83
CA ILE A 366 -6.28 -15.69 -15.77
C ILE A 366 -4.97 -15.47 -15.00
N LYS A 367 -4.25 -16.56 -14.68
CA LYS A 367 -2.98 -16.50 -13.96
C LYS A 367 -1.89 -15.74 -14.72
N LYS A 368 -1.89 -15.74 -16.05
CA LYS A 368 -0.94 -14.98 -16.89
C LYS A 368 -1.07 -13.48 -16.64
N TYR A 369 -2.29 -13.01 -16.43
CA TYR A 369 -2.62 -11.59 -16.24
C TYR A 369 -2.81 -11.22 -14.76
N SER A 370 -2.58 -12.16 -13.85
CA SER A 370 -2.65 -11.93 -12.41
C SER A 370 -1.30 -11.48 -11.84
N LEU A 371 -1.35 -10.82 -10.67
CA LEU A 371 -0.15 -10.49 -9.92
C LEU A 371 0.63 -11.76 -9.53
N ARG A 372 1.96 -11.67 -9.51
CA ARG A 372 2.81 -12.83 -9.22
C ARG A 372 2.51 -13.37 -7.82
N LYS A 373 2.19 -14.67 -7.71
CA LYS A 373 1.80 -15.40 -6.48
C LYS A 373 0.44 -14.97 -5.88
N PHE A 374 -0.34 -14.16 -6.58
CA PHE A 374 -1.66 -13.74 -6.14
C PHE A 374 -2.67 -14.90 -6.19
N ILE A 375 -3.50 -15.00 -5.16
CA ILE A 375 -4.46 -16.11 -4.98
C ILE A 375 -5.91 -15.63 -5.05
N GLY A 376 -6.16 -14.34 -4.79
CA GLY A 376 -7.51 -13.83 -4.62
C GLY A 376 -8.27 -13.69 -5.93
N PHE A 377 -9.55 -14.05 -5.95
CA PHE A 377 -10.45 -13.70 -7.04
C PHE A 377 -11.45 -12.61 -6.65
N ASN A 378 -12.13 -12.74 -5.50
CA ASN A 378 -13.08 -11.75 -4.99
C ASN A 378 -12.68 -11.17 -3.62
N SER A 379 -11.38 -11.00 -3.38
CA SER A 379 -10.85 -10.78 -2.03
C SER A 379 -10.01 -9.51 -1.91
N GLY A 380 -8.99 -9.34 -2.75
CA GLY A 380 -8.19 -8.12 -2.78
C GLY A 380 -6.68 -8.32 -2.81
N ALA A 381 -5.92 -7.25 -2.96
CA ALA A 381 -4.45 -7.24 -2.89
C ALA A 381 -3.86 -6.20 -1.92
N LEU A 382 -2.72 -6.50 -1.30
CA LEU A 382 -1.86 -5.58 -0.55
C LEU A 382 -0.57 -5.31 -1.32
N LEU A 383 -0.39 -4.08 -1.77
CA LEU A 383 0.85 -3.60 -2.37
C LEU A 383 1.84 -3.18 -1.28
N TYR A 384 3.03 -3.78 -1.29
CA TYR A 384 4.13 -3.45 -0.38
C TYR A 384 5.45 -3.27 -1.11
N GLY A 385 6.47 -2.80 -0.41
CA GLY A 385 7.80 -2.55 -1.00
C GLY A 385 8.36 -1.20 -0.57
N ASP A 386 9.50 -0.83 -1.15
CA ASP A 386 10.29 0.32 -0.72
C ASP A 386 9.58 1.67 -0.85
N SER A 387 10.02 2.65 -0.05
CA SER A 387 9.49 4.02 -0.13
C SER A 387 9.66 4.57 -1.55
N GLY A 388 8.59 5.03 -2.20
CA GLY A 388 8.67 5.60 -3.54
C GLY A 388 8.60 4.62 -4.70
N SER A 389 8.28 3.35 -4.46
CA SER A 389 8.11 2.33 -5.52
C SER A 389 6.83 2.46 -6.37
N GLY A 390 6.04 3.53 -6.23
CA GLY A 390 4.84 3.74 -7.06
C GLY A 390 3.52 3.15 -6.51
N LYS A 391 3.50 2.59 -5.30
CA LYS A 391 2.28 2.01 -4.67
C LYS A 391 1.05 2.91 -4.74
N SER A 392 1.13 4.14 -4.23
CA SER A 392 0.03 5.10 -4.24
C SER A 392 -0.41 5.46 -5.66
N GLY A 393 0.51 5.46 -6.63
CA GLY A 393 0.20 5.70 -8.05
C GLY A 393 -0.62 4.56 -8.67
N THR A 394 -0.27 3.31 -8.35
CA THR A 394 -1.07 2.14 -8.75
C THR A 394 -2.47 2.17 -8.12
N LEU A 395 -2.59 2.54 -6.84
CA LEU A 395 -3.91 2.70 -6.18
C LEU A 395 -4.76 3.74 -6.89
N LEU A 396 -4.16 4.87 -7.22
CA LEU A 396 -4.80 5.98 -7.91
C LEU A 396 -5.28 5.58 -9.31
N TYR A 397 -4.43 4.90 -10.10
CA TYR A 397 -4.80 4.37 -11.41
C TYR A 397 -6.04 3.46 -11.34
N VAL A 398 -6.01 2.47 -10.45
CA VAL A 398 -7.11 1.52 -10.26
C VAL A 398 -8.39 2.22 -9.78
N THR A 399 -8.24 3.23 -8.91
CA THR A 399 -9.37 4.03 -8.41
C THR A 399 -10.04 4.84 -9.53
N MET A 400 -9.24 5.48 -10.39
CA MET A 400 -9.77 6.23 -11.54
C MET A 400 -10.47 5.32 -12.54
N TRP A 401 -9.90 4.13 -12.80
CA TRP A 401 -10.54 3.11 -13.63
C TRP A 401 -11.90 2.69 -13.04
N ALA A 402 -11.97 2.44 -11.74
CA ALA A 402 -13.20 2.02 -11.06
C ALA A 402 -14.28 3.11 -11.14
N HIS A 403 -13.93 4.37 -10.95
CA HIS A 403 -14.86 5.49 -11.15
C HIS A 403 -15.36 5.57 -12.59
N TYR A 404 -14.48 5.40 -13.58
CA TYR A 404 -14.86 5.38 -15.00
C TYR A 404 -15.87 4.27 -15.31
N LYS A 405 -15.67 3.06 -14.75
CA LYS A 405 -16.58 1.92 -14.89
C LYS A 405 -17.79 1.95 -13.94
N LYS A 406 -18.02 3.06 -13.22
CA LYS A 406 -19.15 3.26 -12.30
C LYS A 406 -19.20 2.27 -11.12
N TRP A 407 -18.05 1.91 -10.58
CA TRP A 407 -17.95 1.19 -9.31
C TRP A 407 -18.14 2.15 -8.14
N ILE A 408 -18.63 1.62 -7.02
CA ILE A 408 -18.65 2.35 -5.75
C ILE A 408 -17.25 2.26 -5.15
N VAL A 409 -16.61 3.41 -4.94
CA VAL A 409 -15.26 3.46 -4.36
C VAL A 409 -15.31 3.90 -2.90
N LEU A 410 -14.89 3.02 -2.00
CA LEU A 410 -14.66 3.28 -0.58
C LEU A 410 -13.20 3.69 -0.39
N ASN A 411 -12.94 5.00 -0.47
CA ASN A 411 -11.58 5.54 -0.46
C ASN A 411 -11.11 5.92 0.96
N VAL A 412 -9.90 5.49 1.32
CA VAL A 412 -9.11 5.96 2.46
C VAL A 412 -7.75 6.47 1.96
N PRO A 413 -7.62 7.78 1.66
CA PRO A 413 -6.40 8.34 1.06
C PRO A 413 -5.15 8.24 1.97
N SER A 414 -5.34 8.22 3.29
CA SER A 414 -4.23 8.11 4.24
C SER A 414 -4.71 7.57 5.59
N ALA A 415 -4.45 6.28 5.83
CA ALA A 415 -4.68 5.68 7.15
C ALA A 415 -3.77 6.25 8.24
N PHE A 416 -2.66 6.89 7.87
CA PHE A 416 -1.83 7.67 8.79
C PHE A 416 -2.63 8.82 9.41
N ASN A 417 -3.42 9.55 8.61
CA ASN A 417 -4.22 10.68 9.10
C ASN A 417 -5.32 10.24 10.06
N TRP A 418 -5.84 9.02 9.95
CA TRP A 418 -6.88 8.53 10.86
C TRP A 418 -6.34 8.12 12.23
N THR A 419 -5.08 7.70 12.28
CA THR A 419 -4.45 7.14 13.49
C THR A 419 -3.48 8.09 14.18
N GLN A 420 -2.88 9.02 13.45
CA GLN A 420 -1.82 9.91 13.93
C GLN A 420 -2.17 11.41 13.89
N LYS A 421 -3.33 11.79 13.34
CA LYS A 421 -3.87 13.15 13.45
C LYS A 421 -4.88 13.19 14.60
N GLU A 422 -4.97 14.34 15.26
CA GLU A 422 -5.93 14.57 16.33
C GLU A 422 -7.35 14.73 15.75
N TRP A 423 -8.27 13.90 16.24
CA TRP A 423 -9.71 13.99 16.01
C TRP A 423 -10.44 13.88 17.35
N LYS A 424 -11.62 14.48 17.50
CA LYS A 424 -12.41 14.24 18.72
C LYS A 424 -12.81 12.78 18.80
N PHE A 425 -12.73 12.23 20.01
CA PHE A 425 -13.11 10.87 20.28
C PHE A 425 -13.83 10.74 21.62
N VAL A 426 -14.77 9.80 21.70
CA VAL A 426 -15.53 9.50 22.92
C VAL A 426 -15.56 8.00 23.12
N ARG A 427 -15.30 7.53 24.34
CA ARG A 427 -15.39 6.10 24.65
C ARG A 427 -16.86 5.71 24.79
N HIS A 428 -17.25 4.62 24.14
CA HIS A 428 -18.53 3.97 24.39
C HIS A 428 -18.41 3.07 25.63
N PRO A 429 -19.24 3.28 26.69
CA PRO A 429 -19.06 2.58 27.95
C PRO A 429 -19.36 1.07 27.87
N LYS A 430 -20.44 0.67 27.16
CA LYS A 430 -20.78 -0.75 26.94
C LYS A 430 -19.79 -1.51 26.05
N THR A 431 -19.53 -1.01 24.84
CA THR A 431 -18.71 -1.75 23.84
C THR A 431 -17.21 -1.57 24.05
N GLY A 432 -16.81 -0.53 24.79
CA GLY A 432 -15.41 -0.20 25.03
C GLY A 432 -14.66 0.35 23.82
N LEU A 433 -15.36 0.61 22.71
CA LEU A 433 -14.82 1.23 21.50
C LEU A 433 -14.74 2.75 21.65
N TYR A 434 -13.89 3.39 20.84
CA TYR A 434 -13.72 4.84 20.81
C TYR A 434 -14.33 5.42 19.53
N ILE A 435 -15.45 6.13 19.70
CA ILE A 435 -16.26 6.75 18.67
C ILE A 435 -15.53 7.97 18.10
N GLN A 436 -15.41 8.08 16.78
CA GLN A 436 -14.77 9.20 16.09
C GLN A 436 -15.74 9.85 15.09
N ASN A 437 -16.72 10.60 15.62
CA ASN A 437 -17.82 11.15 14.82
C ASN A 437 -17.36 12.16 13.77
N GLU A 438 -16.47 13.10 14.12
CA GLU A 438 -15.93 14.08 13.17
C GLU A 438 -15.23 13.40 11.99
N LEU A 439 -14.43 12.37 12.26
CA LEU A 439 -13.73 11.61 11.23
C LEU A 439 -14.71 10.81 10.36
N ALA A 440 -15.75 10.22 10.97
CA ALA A 440 -16.80 9.53 10.22
C ALA A 440 -17.56 10.49 9.29
N GLN A 441 -17.86 11.72 9.74
CA GLN A 441 -18.46 12.75 8.89
C GLN A 441 -17.54 13.18 7.76
N ASP A 442 -16.26 13.43 8.03
CA ASP A 442 -15.28 13.82 7.00
C ASP A 442 -15.20 12.75 5.91
N TRP A 443 -15.11 11.48 6.31
CA TRP A 443 -15.14 10.36 5.37
C TRP A 443 -16.46 10.29 4.59
N MET A 444 -17.62 10.40 5.25
CA MET A 444 -18.92 10.36 4.59
C MET A 444 -19.11 11.52 3.60
N LYS A 445 -18.57 12.72 3.87
CA LYS A 445 -18.60 13.85 2.93
C LYS A 445 -17.85 13.49 1.65
N SER A 446 -16.63 12.99 1.79
CA SER A 446 -15.81 12.55 0.65
C SER A 446 -16.46 11.38 -0.10
N PHE A 447 -17.04 10.42 0.63
CA PHE A 447 -17.72 9.27 0.05
C PHE A 447 -18.98 9.65 -0.73
N LYS A 448 -19.82 10.53 -0.17
CA LYS A 448 -20.99 11.12 -0.86
C LYS A 448 -20.57 11.87 -2.11
N HIS A 449 -19.54 12.71 -2.00
CA HIS A 449 -19.04 13.52 -3.12
C HIS A 449 -18.65 12.66 -4.33
N ALA A 450 -17.84 11.61 -4.09
CA ALA A 450 -17.35 10.75 -5.15
C ALA A 450 -18.41 9.80 -5.75
N ASN A 451 -19.41 9.38 -4.97
CA ASN A 451 -20.34 8.30 -5.36
C ASN A 451 -21.82 8.71 -5.40
N SER A 452 -22.15 10.01 -5.27
CA SER A 452 -23.53 10.50 -5.11
C SER A 452 -24.52 9.96 -6.16
N ASP A 453 -24.10 9.89 -7.42
CA ASP A 453 -24.93 9.42 -8.53
C ASP A 453 -25.30 7.93 -8.40
N LEU A 454 -24.42 7.11 -7.82
CA LEU A 454 -24.62 5.68 -7.63
C LEU A 454 -25.44 5.41 -6.36
N LEU A 455 -25.15 6.13 -5.28
CA LEU A 455 -25.78 5.94 -3.96
C LEU A 455 -27.29 6.22 -3.98
N LYS A 456 -27.75 7.18 -4.79
CA LYS A 456 -29.19 7.45 -5.01
C LYS A 456 -29.95 6.28 -5.60
N GLN A 457 -29.26 5.36 -6.27
CA GLN A 457 -29.86 4.27 -7.01
C GLN A 457 -29.92 2.96 -6.20
N ILE A 458 -29.38 2.95 -4.98
CA ILE A 458 -29.33 1.79 -4.10
C ILE A 458 -30.46 1.93 -3.06
N PRO A 459 -31.50 1.11 -3.12
CA PRO A 459 -32.54 1.10 -2.12
C PRO A 459 -32.00 0.54 -0.80
N VAL A 460 -32.51 1.05 0.33
CA VAL A 460 -32.16 0.49 1.64
C VAL A 460 -32.90 -0.84 1.84
N ASN A 461 -32.16 -1.88 2.23
CA ASN A 461 -32.75 -3.11 2.72
C ASN A 461 -33.11 -2.96 4.21
N MET A 462 -34.41 -2.88 4.50
CA MET A 462 -34.94 -2.69 5.85
C MET A 462 -34.74 -3.91 6.77
N ASP A 463 -34.52 -5.10 6.20
CA ASP A 463 -34.31 -6.35 6.97
C ASP A 463 -32.95 -6.38 7.66
N ILE A 464 -31.99 -5.58 7.18
CA ILE A 464 -30.62 -5.46 7.72
C ILE A 464 -30.35 -4.07 8.31
N TYR A 465 -31.30 -3.13 8.22
CA TYR A 465 -31.13 -1.76 8.68
C TYR A 465 -31.48 -1.59 10.18
N GLY A 466 -30.61 -0.89 10.90
CA GLY A 466 -30.84 -0.43 12.26
C GLY A 466 -30.32 -1.36 13.36
N PHE A 467 -29.47 -2.31 13.02
CA PHE A 467 -28.86 -3.24 13.98
C PHE A 467 -27.52 -2.73 14.53
N TYR A 468 -26.98 -1.63 14.01
CA TYR A 468 -25.76 -1.01 14.53
C TYR A 468 -26.04 0.00 15.63
N ASN A 469 -25.19 -0.01 16.65
CA ASN A 469 -25.22 0.98 17.72
C ASN A 469 -24.36 2.21 17.38
N LEU A 470 -24.32 3.20 18.27
CA LEU A 470 -23.56 4.44 18.04
C LEU A 470 -22.04 4.22 17.91
N SER A 471 -21.51 3.12 18.45
CA SER A 471 -20.11 2.72 18.24
C SER A 471 -19.89 1.85 17.02
N GLY A 472 -20.92 1.54 16.23
CA GLY A 472 -20.77 0.68 15.05
C GLY A 472 -20.61 -0.81 15.36
N GLN A 473 -21.04 -1.29 16.53
CA GLN A 473 -21.14 -2.72 16.80
C GLN A 473 -22.54 -3.21 16.42
N HIS A 474 -22.61 -4.33 15.69
CA HIS A 474 -23.86 -4.97 15.28
C HIS A 474 -24.43 -5.84 16.42
N ASP A 475 -25.76 -5.93 16.53
CA ASP A 475 -26.43 -6.69 17.61
C ASP A 475 -26.16 -8.19 17.59
N LYS A 476 -25.87 -8.74 16.41
CA LYS A 476 -25.54 -10.16 16.22
C LYS A 476 -24.02 -10.43 16.22
N GLU A 477 -23.17 -9.41 16.38
CA GLU A 477 -21.72 -9.60 16.43
C GLU A 477 -21.26 -9.91 17.86
N CYS A 478 -20.11 -10.56 17.98
CA CYS A 478 -19.44 -10.74 19.26
C CYS A 478 -19.05 -9.40 19.89
N ASP A 479 -18.73 -9.42 21.19
CA ASP A 479 -18.25 -8.23 21.86
C ASP A 479 -17.00 -7.67 21.18
N ALA A 480 -17.09 -6.42 20.73
CA ALA A 480 -16.05 -5.79 19.94
C ALA A 480 -14.71 -5.70 20.68
N VAL A 481 -14.79 -5.61 22.03
CA VAL A 481 -13.65 -5.64 22.93
C VAL A 481 -13.92 -6.59 24.09
N PRO A 482 -13.66 -7.90 23.92
CA PRO A 482 -13.97 -8.91 24.94
C PRO A 482 -13.06 -8.76 26.17
N ASP A 483 -13.53 -9.20 27.33
CA ASP A 483 -12.70 -9.29 28.54
C ASP A 483 -11.78 -10.52 28.44
N LEU A 484 -10.53 -10.28 28.01
CA LEU A 484 -9.53 -11.32 27.84
C LEU A 484 -8.70 -11.50 29.11
N TYR A 485 -8.50 -12.75 29.53
CA TYR A 485 -7.57 -13.08 30.62
C TYR A 485 -6.15 -13.17 30.08
N TYR A 486 -5.26 -12.30 30.56
CA TYR A 486 -3.84 -12.34 30.23
C TYR A 486 -3.12 -13.34 31.11
N LYS A 487 -2.87 -14.55 30.59
CA LYS A 487 -2.18 -15.65 31.32
C LYS A 487 -0.87 -15.19 31.97
N ASP A 488 -0.05 -14.43 31.25
CA ASP A 488 1.26 -13.96 31.72
C ASP A 488 1.17 -13.01 32.91
N ARG A 489 0.07 -12.26 33.01
CA ARG A 489 -0.13 -11.21 34.01
C ARG A 489 -1.12 -11.59 35.09
N LYS A 490 -1.86 -12.69 34.91
CA LYS A 490 -2.94 -13.17 35.78
C LYS A 490 -4.01 -12.11 36.08
N VAL A 491 -4.30 -11.27 35.08
CA VAL A 491 -5.28 -10.17 35.18
C VAL A 491 -6.23 -10.21 33.99
N ASN A 492 -7.46 -9.78 34.22
CA ASN A 492 -8.44 -9.57 33.16
C ASN A 492 -8.22 -8.21 32.49
N PHE A 493 -8.57 -8.09 31.21
CA PHE A 493 -8.43 -6.84 30.47
C PHE A 493 -9.31 -5.72 31.05
N GLU A 494 -10.51 -6.06 31.50
CA GLU A 494 -11.44 -5.14 32.13
C GLU A 494 -11.20 -4.94 33.63
N GLU A 495 -10.12 -5.50 34.19
CA GLU A 495 -9.81 -5.36 35.62
C GLU A 495 -9.61 -3.91 36.06
N HIS A 496 -9.29 -3.01 35.11
CA HIS A 496 -9.23 -1.57 35.37
C HIS A 496 -10.55 -1.00 35.91
N LYS A 497 -11.71 -1.62 35.63
CA LYS A 497 -13.02 -1.21 36.14
C LYS A 497 -13.11 -1.33 37.67
N LYS A 498 -12.30 -2.20 38.31
CA LYS A 498 -12.25 -2.30 39.78
C LYS A 498 -11.71 -1.04 40.46
N PHE A 499 -10.99 -0.20 39.70
CA PHE A 499 -10.41 1.05 40.20
C PHE A 499 -11.29 2.27 39.91
N LEU A 500 -12.47 2.08 39.29
CA LEU A 500 -13.44 3.16 39.09
C LEU A 500 -14.11 3.48 40.43
N THR A 501 -14.26 4.76 40.71
CA THR A 501 -15.01 5.28 41.86
C THR A 501 -16.52 5.05 41.68
N GLU A 502 -17.29 5.09 42.77
CA GLU A 502 -18.76 4.97 42.69
C GLU A 502 -19.38 6.06 41.81
N GLU A 503 -18.85 7.28 41.88
CA GLU A 503 -19.26 8.41 41.05
C GLU A 503 -19.01 8.15 39.56
N GLU A 504 -17.84 7.65 39.18
CA GLU A 504 -17.52 7.29 37.79
C GLU A 504 -18.44 6.18 37.27
N ASN A 505 -18.80 5.21 38.10
CA ASN A 505 -19.73 4.15 37.73
C ASN A 505 -21.16 4.67 37.48
N ILE A 506 -21.61 5.67 38.26
CA ILE A 506 -22.90 6.33 38.05
C ILE A 506 -22.87 7.11 36.73
N ILE A 507 -21.82 7.89 36.48
CA ILE A 507 -21.64 8.65 35.24
C ILE A 507 -21.62 7.70 34.02
N ASP A 508 -20.86 6.60 34.08
CA ASP A 508 -20.86 5.58 33.02
C ASP A 508 -22.25 4.98 32.81
N GLY A 509 -23.03 4.78 33.88
CA GLY A 509 -24.41 4.31 33.85
C GLY A 509 -25.39 5.27 33.17
N GLU A 510 -25.29 6.56 33.45
CA GLU A 510 -26.09 7.62 32.83
C GLU A 510 -25.72 7.80 31.36
N THR A 511 -24.43 7.92 31.08
CA THR A 511 -23.92 8.06 29.71
C THR A 511 -24.31 6.84 28.85
N ASN A 512 -24.33 5.64 29.43
CA ASN A 512 -24.83 4.44 28.76
C ASN A 512 -26.30 4.53 28.32
N LYS A 513 -27.16 5.30 29.00
CA LYS A 513 -28.56 5.47 28.58
C LYS A 513 -28.63 6.29 27.29
N ASP A 514 -27.85 7.36 27.20
CA ASP A 514 -27.78 8.21 26.01
C ASP A 514 -27.24 7.45 24.80
N PHE A 515 -26.32 6.51 25.02
CA PHE A 515 -25.73 5.69 23.96
C PHE A 515 -26.61 4.52 23.46
N ARG A 516 -27.80 4.29 24.03
CA ARG A 516 -28.70 3.21 23.56
C ARG A 516 -29.49 3.55 22.31
N VAL A 517 -29.56 4.84 21.96
CA VAL A 517 -30.38 5.33 20.84
C VAL A 517 -29.86 4.77 19.51
N ARG A 518 -30.75 4.23 18.69
CA ARG A 518 -30.44 3.71 17.35
C ARG A 518 -30.76 4.72 16.27
N LEU A 519 -30.08 4.59 15.13
CA LEU A 519 -30.37 5.40 13.95
C LEU A 519 -31.81 5.17 13.46
N LYS A 520 -32.27 3.92 13.45
CA LYS A 520 -33.64 3.53 13.04
C LYS A 520 -34.75 4.17 13.87
N GLU A 521 -34.48 4.54 15.13
CA GLU A 521 -35.46 5.24 15.96
C GLU A 521 -35.68 6.69 15.51
N LYS A 522 -34.69 7.29 14.84
CA LYS A 522 -34.74 8.66 14.34
C LYS A 522 -35.07 8.72 12.85
N LEU A 523 -34.47 7.83 12.07
CA LEU A 523 -34.70 7.68 10.63
C LEU A 523 -35.42 6.35 10.39
N THR A 524 -36.75 6.38 10.43
CA THR A 524 -37.56 5.15 10.47
C THR A 524 -37.63 4.43 9.12
N ASN A 525 -37.71 5.16 8.01
CA ASN A 525 -37.89 4.62 6.65
C ASN A 525 -37.02 5.36 5.62
N PRO A 526 -35.69 5.19 5.64
CA PRO A 526 -34.84 5.69 4.56
C PRO A 526 -35.15 4.94 3.25
N LEU A 527 -35.25 5.66 2.13
CA LEU A 527 -35.54 5.06 0.83
C LEU A 527 -34.24 4.63 0.15
N THR A 528 -33.21 5.48 0.21
CA THR A 528 -31.93 5.27 -0.44
C THR A 528 -30.78 5.31 0.56
N VAL A 529 -29.66 4.66 0.22
CA VAL A 529 -28.44 4.71 1.04
C VAL A 529 -27.94 6.15 1.23
N LEU A 530 -28.24 7.04 0.29
CA LEU A 530 -27.91 8.46 0.41
C LEU A 530 -28.64 9.13 1.59
N ASP A 531 -29.88 8.73 1.89
CA ASP A 531 -30.66 9.32 3.00
C ASP A 531 -29.99 9.04 4.36
N ILE A 532 -29.39 7.85 4.51
CA ILE A 532 -28.63 7.46 5.70
C ILE A 532 -27.37 8.33 5.84
N ILE A 533 -26.67 8.58 4.73
CA ILE A 533 -25.48 9.43 4.70
C ILE A 533 -25.85 10.86 5.07
N ASP A 534 -26.90 11.41 4.46
CA ASP A 534 -27.32 12.78 4.67
C ASP A 534 -27.70 13.05 6.12
N TYR A 535 -28.42 12.10 6.74
CA TYR A 535 -28.72 12.17 8.17
C TYR A 535 -27.45 12.15 9.04
N GLY A 536 -26.46 11.30 8.72
CA GLY A 536 -25.18 11.23 9.44
C GLY A 536 -24.31 12.49 9.26
N LEU A 537 -24.45 13.19 8.13
CA LEU A 537 -23.79 14.47 7.86
C LEU A 537 -24.44 15.63 8.61
N GLU A 538 -25.78 15.63 8.74
CA GLU A 538 -26.52 16.61 9.52
C GLU A 538 -26.33 16.42 11.02
N ASN A 539 -26.24 15.16 11.48
CA ASN A 539 -26.18 14.81 12.90
C ASN A 539 -24.86 14.11 13.24
N GLU A 540 -23.88 14.89 13.71
CA GLU A 540 -22.54 14.39 14.09
C GLU A 540 -22.61 13.23 15.08
N PHE A 541 -23.51 13.27 16.05
CA PHE A 541 -23.66 12.22 17.06
C PHE A 541 -23.94 10.84 16.46
N PHE A 542 -24.66 10.77 15.33
CA PHE A 542 -25.01 9.53 14.65
C PHE A 542 -24.04 9.17 13.52
N ALA A 543 -22.99 9.95 13.28
CA ALA A 543 -22.13 9.79 12.12
C ALA A 543 -21.44 8.43 12.05
N THR A 544 -20.90 7.94 13.18
CA THR A 544 -20.33 6.59 13.24
C THR A 544 -21.39 5.50 13.01
N ASN A 545 -22.60 5.64 13.58
CA ASN A 545 -23.68 4.69 13.33
C ASN A 545 -24.04 4.62 11.84
N ALA A 546 -24.29 5.79 11.23
CA ALA A 546 -24.61 5.91 9.81
C ALA A 546 -23.52 5.31 8.92
N LEU A 547 -22.24 5.52 9.24
CA LEU A 547 -21.11 4.91 8.51
C LEU A 547 -21.21 3.38 8.47
N TYR A 548 -21.46 2.74 9.61
CA TYR A 548 -21.55 1.28 9.67
C TYR A 548 -22.80 0.74 8.98
N GLU A 549 -23.95 1.39 9.14
CA GLU A 549 -25.18 1.05 8.43
C GLU A 549 -24.98 1.16 6.91
N VAL A 550 -24.32 2.22 6.42
CA VAL A 550 -24.00 2.39 5.01
C VAL A 550 -23.08 1.29 4.49
N LEU A 551 -22.03 0.94 5.23
CA LEU A 551 -21.13 -0.16 4.84
C LEU A 551 -21.87 -1.50 4.76
N GLU A 552 -22.80 -1.76 5.67
CA GLU A 552 -23.61 -2.98 5.67
C GLU A 552 -24.55 -3.06 4.45
N GLN A 553 -25.18 -1.96 4.07
CA GLN A 553 -25.99 -1.89 2.85
C GLN A 553 -25.12 -2.10 1.60
N ILE A 554 -23.90 -1.54 1.57
CA ILE A 554 -22.97 -1.68 0.45
C ILE A 554 -22.40 -3.11 0.33
N ARG A 555 -22.23 -3.84 1.45
CA ARG A 555 -21.82 -5.26 1.43
C ARG A 555 -22.88 -6.17 0.81
N ASN A 556 -24.15 -5.88 1.09
CA ASN A 556 -25.28 -6.75 0.74
C ASN A 556 -25.92 -6.44 -0.62
N GLN A 557 -25.65 -5.27 -1.22
CA GLN A 557 -26.20 -4.90 -2.52
C GLN A 557 -25.54 -5.67 -3.69
N ASP A 558 -26.33 -5.93 -4.73
CA ASP A 558 -25.89 -6.63 -5.95
C ASP A 558 -25.80 -5.71 -7.19
N LYS A 559 -26.20 -4.44 -7.06
CA LYS A 559 -26.40 -3.51 -8.17
C LYS A 559 -25.14 -2.84 -8.69
N PHE A 560 -24.11 -2.64 -7.88
CA PHE A 560 -22.83 -2.06 -8.28
C PHE A 560 -21.67 -2.90 -7.72
N CYS A 561 -20.54 -2.88 -8.42
CA CYS A 561 -19.31 -3.44 -7.87
C CYS A 561 -18.69 -2.44 -6.88
N VAL A 562 -17.95 -2.96 -5.89
CA VAL A 562 -17.40 -2.16 -4.79
C VAL A 562 -15.89 -2.29 -4.76
N LEU A 563 -15.18 -1.17 -4.79
CA LEU A 563 -13.74 -1.13 -4.63
C LEU A 563 -13.40 -0.41 -3.31
N LYS A 564 -12.79 -1.12 -2.36
CA LYS A 564 -12.29 -0.53 -1.11
C LYS A 564 -10.79 -0.30 -1.24
N VAL A 565 -10.37 0.97 -1.19
CA VAL A 565 -8.98 1.36 -1.41
C VAL A 565 -8.41 2.04 -0.18
N ILE A 566 -7.25 1.58 0.31
CA ILE A 566 -6.62 2.12 1.51
C ILE A 566 -5.13 2.33 1.29
N ASP A 567 -4.66 3.58 1.40
CA ASP A 567 -3.23 3.89 1.43
C ASP A 567 -2.71 4.03 2.87
N GLY A 568 -1.47 3.59 3.09
CA GLY A 568 -0.87 3.50 4.42
C GLY A 568 -1.49 2.44 5.32
N TYR A 569 -2.02 1.34 4.77
CA TYR A 569 -2.74 0.28 5.49
C TYR A 569 -2.02 -0.24 6.74
N ASN A 570 -0.69 -0.33 6.68
CA ASN A 570 0.16 -0.72 7.80
C ASN A 570 0.09 0.20 9.03
N PHE A 571 -0.38 1.44 8.90
CA PHE A 571 -0.63 2.33 10.04
C PHE A 571 -1.86 1.93 10.86
N MET A 572 -2.81 1.19 10.29
CA MET A 572 -3.95 0.66 11.05
C MET A 572 -3.58 -0.48 12.00
N TYR A 573 -2.37 -1.04 11.87
CA TYR A 573 -1.82 -2.06 12.78
C TYR A 573 -0.83 -1.50 13.80
N LYS A 574 -0.62 -0.18 13.78
CA LYS A 574 0.27 0.52 14.71
C LYS A 574 -0.52 1.24 15.77
N ARG A 575 0.10 1.44 16.93
CA ARG A 575 -0.48 2.27 17.99
C ARG A 575 -0.87 3.66 17.47
N SER A 576 -2.04 4.15 17.88
CA SER A 576 -2.49 5.50 17.54
C SER A 576 -1.86 6.54 18.47
N ILE A 577 -2.19 7.82 18.25
CA ILE A 577 -1.81 8.90 19.19
C ILE A 577 -2.78 9.04 20.36
N TYR A 578 -3.96 8.41 20.31
CA TYR A 578 -5.02 8.66 21.28
C TYR A 578 -4.67 8.01 22.63
N PRO A 579 -4.55 8.78 23.71
CA PRO A 579 -4.22 8.22 25.02
C PRO A 579 -5.45 7.52 25.62
N SER A 580 -5.20 6.43 26.33
CA SER A 580 -6.20 5.80 27.19
C SER A 580 -5.53 5.00 28.31
N PHE A 581 -6.02 5.21 29.53
CA PHE A 581 -5.58 4.48 30.70
C PHE A 581 -5.85 2.96 30.58
N ARG A 582 -6.84 2.55 29.78
CA ARG A 582 -7.17 1.13 29.55
C ARG A 582 -5.99 0.32 29.01
N TYR A 583 -5.11 0.95 28.23
CA TYR A 583 -3.93 0.32 27.64
C TYR A 583 -2.64 0.69 28.38
N ALA A 584 -2.73 1.29 29.58
CA ALA A 584 -1.55 1.69 30.33
C ALA A 584 -0.68 0.49 30.76
N THR A 585 -1.31 -0.67 30.95
CA THR A 585 -0.59 -1.90 31.26
C THR A 585 0.10 -2.50 30.04
N ASP A 586 -0.33 -2.18 28.81
CA ASP A 586 0.25 -2.71 27.58
C ASP A 586 1.53 -1.93 27.20
N THR A 587 2.67 -2.62 27.24
CA THR A 587 3.99 -2.03 26.96
C THR A 587 4.18 -1.70 25.48
N GLN A 588 3.50 -2.41 24.57
CA GLN A 588 3.58 -2.17 23.13
C GLN A 588 2.77 -0.93 22.75
N LEU A 589 1.56 -0.81 23.32
CA LEU A 589 0.65 0.30 23.07
C LEU A 589 1.03 1.58 23.84
N ARG A 590 1.76 1.48 24.95
CA ARG A 590 2.21 2.64 25.76
C ARG A 590 1.07 3.59 26.13
N SER A 591 -0.01 3.06 26.71
CA SER A 591 -1.18 3.85 27.11
C SER A 591 -1.90 4.54 25.95
N THR A 592 -1.79 4.02 24.73
CA THR A 592 -2.55 4.54 23.57
C THR A 592 -3.57 3.53 23.07
N VAL A 593 -4.64 4.02 22.48
CA VAL A 593 -5.70 3.21 21.89
C VAL A 593 -5.17 2.57 20.61
N PRO A 594 -5.29 1.26 20.41
CA PRO A 594 -4.95 0.65 19.13
C PRO A 594 -6.05 0.94 18.08
N PRO A 595 -5.73 1.02 16.78
CA PRO A 595 -6.71 1.39 15.77
C PRO A 595 -7.89 0.42 15.63
N TYR A 596 -7.73 -0.86 15.93
CA TYR A 596 -8.84 -1.83 15.95
C TYR A 596 -9.89 -1.58 17.07
N HIS A 597 -9.61 -0.66 18.00
CA HIS A 597 -10.57 -0.17 19.00
C HIS A 597 -11.08 1.25 18.70
N LEU A 598 -10.54 1.91 17.67
CA LEU A 598 -11.09 3.15 17.13
C LEU A 598 -12.17 2.77 16.10
N THR A 599 -13.36 3.31 16.24
CA THR A 599 -14.53 2.94 15.42
C THR A 599 -14.29 3.10 13.91
N VAL A 600 -13.80 4.25 13.45
CA VAL A 600 -13.61 4.48 12.01
C VAL A 600 -12.49 3.60 11.43
N PRO A 601 -11.25 3.58 11.96
CA PRO A 601 -10.23 2.65 11.49
C PRO A 601 -10.66 1.18 11.55
N ARG A 602 -11.37 0.75 12.60
CA ARG A 602 -11.89 -0.62 12.73
C ARG A 602 -12.81 -0.99 11.55
N ALA A 603 -13.66 -0.08 11.09
CA ALA A 603 -14.56 -0.33 9.96
C ALA A 603 -13.81 -0.68 8.66
N PHE A 604 -12.59 -0.16 8.49
CA PHE A 604 -11.79 -0.36 7.27
C PHE A 604 -10.60 -1.31 7.47
N LEU A 605 -10.24 -1.63 8.71
CA LEU A 605 -9.07 -2.45 9.06
C LEU A 605 -9.14 -3.85 8.45
N ASN A 606 -10.29 -4.50 8.51
CA ASN A 606 -10.42 -5.88 8.02
C ASN A 606 -10.21 -5.94 6.50
N PHE A 607 -9.45 -6.94 6.05
CA PHE A 607 -9.22 -7.24 4.65
C PHE A 607 -10.35 -8.11 4.11
N ASP A 608 -11.53 -7.51 4.02
CA ASP A 608 -12.82 -8.18 3.91
C ASP A 608 -13.47 -8.06 2.52
N GLY A 609 -12.68 -7.99 1.45
CA GLY A 609 -13.21 -7.88 0.09
C GLY A 609 -14.13 -9.04 -0.27
N HIS A 610 -13.82 -10.23 0.23
CA HIS A 610 -14.63 -11.44 0.06
C HIS A 610 -15.97 -11.41 0.79
N LYS A 611 -16.19 -10.44 1.69
CA LYS A 611 -17.49 -10.24 2.36
C LYS A 611 -18.43 -9.32 1.56
N PHE A 612 -17.91 -8.63 0.55
CA PHE A 612 -18.76 -7.89 -0.39
C PHE A 612 -19.20 -8.85 -1.50
N LYS A 613 -20.50 -8.88 -1.79
CA LYS A 613 -21.03 -9.76 -2.84
C LYS A 613 -20.38 -9.54 -4.21
N ASN A 614 -19.91 -8.32 -4.51
CA ASN A 614 -19.19 -7.96 -5.73
C ASN A 614 -18.08 -6.96 -5.40
N GLY A 615 -17.13 -7.33 -4.52
CA GLY A 615 -16.16 -6.35 -4.03
C GLY A 615 -14.71 -6.79 -4.04
N PHE A 616 -13.84 -5.80 -4.09
CA PHE A 616 -12.39 -5.98 -4.10
C PHE A 616 -11.74 -4.98 -3.15
N VAL A 617 -10.77 -5.44 -2.36
CA VAL A 617 -9.98 -4.57 -1.47
C VAL A 617 -8.59 -4.37 -2.05
N LEU A 618 -8.17 -3.12 -2.26
CA LEU A 618 -6.81 -2.79 -2.65
C LEU A 618 -6.16 -1.92 -1.57
N CYS A 619 -5.14 -2.48 -0.92
CA CYS A 619 -4.39 -1.78 0.12
C CYS A 619 -2.97 -1.47 -0.36
N ALA A 620 -2.40 -0.33 0.05
CA ALA A 620 -0.97 -0.07 -0.03
C ALA A 620 -0.38 0.16 1.34
N SER A 621 0.83 -0.36 1.55
CA SER A 621 1.64 0.01 2.72
C SER A 621 2.43 1.30 2.46
N SER A 622 2.73 2.03 3.53
CA SER A 622 3.57 3.23 3.47
C SER A 622 4.68 3.17 4.50
N VAL A 623 5.92 3.39 4.07
CA VAL A 623 7.12 3.37 4.91
C VAL A 623 7.71 4.77 5.14
N LYS A 624 7.02 5.83 4.69
CA LYS A 624 7.53 7.21 4.71
C LYS A 624 7.95 7.66 6.11
N ASN A 625 7.13 7.36 7.11
CA ASN A 625 7.35 7.76 8.51
C ASN A 625 8.03 6.67 9.35
N PHE A 626 8.56 5.61 8.72
CA PHE A 626 9.26 4.53 9.42
C PHE A 626 10.76 4.83 9.46
N HIS A 627 11.39 4.54 10.61
CA HIS A 627 12.84 4.62 10.74
C HIS A 627 13.55 3.53 9.92
N LYS A 628 12.93 2.34 9.83
CA LYS A 628 13.34 1.28 8.91
C LYS A 628 12.43 1.38 7.68
N HIS A 629 12.97 1.80 6.53
CA HIS A 629 12.22 2.01 5.29
C HIS A 629 11.75 0.70 4.62
N ILE A 630 11.56 -0.37 5.40
CA ILE A 630 11.21 -1.70 4.94
C ILE A 630 9.96 -2.14 5.71
N PHE A 631 8.95 -2.58 4.97
CA PHE A 631 7.75 -3.20 5.51
C PHE A 631 7.50 -4.50 4.75
N GLY A 632 7.40 -5.60 5.49
CA GLY A 632 6.99 -6.90 4.96
C GLY A 632 5.58 -7.25 5.43
N PRO A 633 4.78 -8.00 4.65
CA PRO A 633 3.46 -8.50 5.04
C PRO A 633 3.50 -9.27 6.39
N ASP A 634 4.59 -9.99 6.64
CA ASP A 634 4.83 -10.73 7.89
C ASP A 634 4.83 -9.84 9.14
N SER A 635 5.08 -8.53 9.00
CA SER A 635 5.09 -7.59 10.14
C SER A 635 3.71 -7.34 10.75
N ILE A 636 2.64 -7.70 10.03
CA ILE A 636 1.24 -7.59 10.48
C ILE A 636 0.51 -8.93 10.31
N ASP A 637 1.27 -10.02 10.22
CA ASP A 637 0.75 -11.36 9.99
C ASP A 637 -0.16 -11.49 8.76
N PHE A 638 0.12 -10.72 7.70
CA PHE A 638 -0.69 -10.72 6.49
C PHE A 638 -0.40 -11.93 5.58
N PRO A 639 -1.41 -12.56 4.97
CA PRO A 639 -1.20 -13.76 4.16
C PRO A 639 -0.43 -13.43 2.87
N LEU A 640 0.70 -14.11 2.67
CA LEU A 640 1.62 -13.88 1.55
C LEU A 640 0.96 -13.93 0.16
N GLY A 641 -0.09 -14.74 -0.01
CA GLY A 641 -0.82 -14.91 -1.26
C GLY A 641 -1.70 -13.74 -1.70
N TYR A 642 -1.89 -12.76 -0.82
CA TYR A 642 -2.66 -11.55 -1.09
C TYR A 642 -1.76 -10.32 -1.10
N SER A 643 -0.44 -10.52 -1.05
CA SER A 643 0.54 -9.44 -1.00
C SER A 643 1.41 -9.43 -2.25
N HIS A 644 1.70 -8.25 -2.77
CA HIS A 644 2.56 -8.05 -3.93
C HIS A 644 3.65 -7.02 -3.64
N GLU A 645 4.90 -7.41 -3.85
CA GLU A 645 6.07 -6.54 -3.69
C GLU A 645 6.26 -5.68 -4.95
N MET A 646 6.01 -4.39 -4.83
CA MET A 646 6.32 -3.40 -5.85
C MET A 646 7.78 -2.97 -5.78
N ARG A 647 8.46 -3.02 -6.92
CA ARG A 647 9.86 -2.65 -7.09
C ARG A 647 10.00 -1.28 -7.75
N GLY A 648 11.23 -0.81 -7.89
CA GLY A 648 11.51 0.37 -8.71
C GLY A 648 11.05 0.17 -10.15
N LEU A 649 10.81 1.26 -10.85
CA LEU A 649 10.33 1.24 -12.23
C LEU A 649 11.33 0.54 -13.16
N PRO A 650 10.86 -0.26 -14.13
CA PRO A 650 11.67 -0.70 -15.24
C PRO A 650 12.35 0.47 -15.96
N LEU A 651 13.49 0.21 -16.60
CA LEU A 651 14.28 1.27 -17.23
C LEU A 651 13.49 2.03 -18.31
N ASP A 652 12.68 1.32 -19.10
CA ASP A 652 11.92 1.94 -20.19
C ASP A 652 10.77 2.79 -19.65
N ASP A 653 10.00 2.30 -18.67
CA ASP A 653 8.98 3.09 -17.96
C ASP A 653 9.58 4.32 -17.28
N PHE A 654 10.77 4.16 -16.68
CA PHE A 654 11.49 5.27 -16.05
C PHE A 654 11.91 6.35 -17.05
N ARG A 655 12.32 5.95 -18.26
CA ARG A 655 12.61 6.91 -19.36
C ARG A 655 11.35 7.64 -19.77
N VAL A 656 10.24 6.94 -19.97
CA VAL A 656 8.95 7.57 -20.32
C VAL A 656 8.53 8.57 -19.24
N MET A 657 8.70 8.20 -17.96
CA MET A 657 8.44 9.08 -16.83
C MET A 657 9.34 10.34 -16.83
N CYS A 658 10.63 10.20 -17.14
CA CYS A 658 11.52 11.36 -17.31
C CYS A 658 11.05 12.28 -18.45
N HIS A 659 10.63 11.71 -19.58
CA HIS A 659 10.11 12.46 -20.71
C HIS A 659 8.80 13.16 -20.40
N TYR A 660 7.88 12.52 -19.66
CA TYR A 660 6.65 13.13 -19.17
C TYR A 660 6.94 14.38 -18.34
N TYR A 661 7.91 14.31 -17.43
CA TYR A 661 8.26 15.43 -16.55
C TYR A 661 8.92 16.58 -17.32
N LEU A 662 9.73 16.26 -18.32
CA LEU A 662 10.34 17.25 -19.19
C LEU A 662 9.27 17.97 -20.04
N GLN A 663 8.34 17.21 -20.65
CA GLN A 663 7.27 17.77 -21.47
C GLN A 663 6.26 18.64 -20.70
N ASN A 664 6.16 18.44 -19.38
CA ASN A 664 5.27 19.22 -18.50
C ASN A 664 6.05 20.22 -17.63
N ASP A 665 7.30 20.54 -17.96
CA ASP A 665 8.16 21.52 -17.27
C ASP A 665 8.39 21.22 -15.77
N PHE A 666 8.22 19.97 -15.33
CA PHE A 666 8.56 19.55 -13.96
C PHE A 666 10.05 19.37 -13.74
N TRP A 667 10.81 19.16 -14.82
CA TRP A 667 12.25 19.01 -14.78
C TRP A 667 12.89 20.04 -15.72
N LEU A 668 13.58 21.02 -15.15
CA LEU A 668 14.20 22.15 -15.86
C LEU A 668 15.58 21.81 -16.47
N ALA A 669 15.86 20.53 -16.74
CA ALA A 669 17.14 20.17 -17.35
C ALA A 669 17.12 20.52 -18.84
N ASP A 670 18.14 21.26 -19.30
CA ASP A 670 18.23 21.78 -20.68
C ASP A 670 18.22 20.71 -21.77
N ASN A 671 18.48 19.44 -21.45
CA ASN A 671 18.19 18.26 -22.27
C ASN A 671 18.48 16.97 -21.48
N VAL A 672 17.53 16.02 -21.47
CA VAL A 672 17.79 14.66 -20.94
C VAL A 672 18.43 13.84 -22.04
N ALA A 673 19.77 13.81 -22.10
CA ALA A 673 20.44 12.78 -22.90
C ALA A 673 20.03 11.39 -22.39
N LYS A 674 19.93 10.39 -23.27
CA LYS A 674 19.63 8.99 -22.88
C LYS A 674 20.50 8.50 -21.72
N ASN A 675 21.76 8.92 -21.73
CA ASN A 675 22.73 8.57 -20.70
C ASN A 675 22.37 9.18 -19.32
N SER A 676 21.70 10.32 -19.29
CA SER A 676 21.27 10.99 -18.05
C SER A 676 20.10 10.27 -17.39
N SER A 677 19.09 9.83 -18.15
CA SER A 677 17.98 9.03 -17.62
C SER A 677 18.46 7.67 -17.10
N ASP A 678 19.36 7.03 -17.85
CA ASP A 678 19.93 5.73 -17.48
C ASP A 678 20.81 5.85 -16.22
N PHE A 679 21.60 6.91 -16.13
CA PHE A 679 22.40 7.22 -14.94
C PHE A 679 21.52 7.49 -13.72
N LEU A 680 20.44 8.27 -13.88
CA LEU A 680 19.50 8.54 -12.81
C LEU A 680 18.75 7.27 -12.37
N TRP A 681 18.37 6.42 -13.32
CA TRP A 681 17.80 5.11 -13.04
C TRP A 681 18.79 4.23 -12.26
N MET A 682 20.05 4.18 -12.68
CA MET A 682 21.10 3.41 -11.99
C MET A 682 21.35 3.94 -10.57
N HIS A 683 21.34 5.26 -10.37
CA HIS A 683 21.51 5.86 -9.04
C HIS A 683 20.32 5.64 -8.11
N SER A 684 19.11 5.70 -8.66
CA SER A 684 17.88 5.49 -7.90
C SER A 684 17.45 4.03 -7.82
N GLN A 685 18.06 3.14 -8.60
CA GLN A 685 17.60 1.76 -8.83
C GLN A 685 16.12 1.71 -9.27
N GLY A 686 15.72 2.67 -10.12
CA GLY A 686 14.32 2.85 -10.57
C GLY A 686 13.37 3.41 -9.51
N ASN A 687 13.85 3.79 -8.33
CA ASN A 687 13.01 4.41 -7.30
C ASN A 687 12.68 5.86 -7.66
N TRP A 688 11.44 6.10 -8.08
CA TRP A 688 11.04 7.41 -8.56
C TRP A 688 11.13 8.50 -7.49
N ALA A 689 10.77 8.23 -6.23
CA ALA A 689 10.84 9.25 -5.19
C ALA A 689 12.28 9.71 -4.93
N GLN A 690 13.27 8.84 -5.10
CA GLN A 690 14.69 9.22 -5.00
C GLN A 690 15.14 9.99 -6.23
N ALA A 691 14.77 9.55 -7.43
CA ALA A 691 15.04 10.27 -8.68
C ALA A 691 14.46 11.69 -8.63
N HIS A 692 13.20 11.84 -8.21
CA HIS A 692 12.52 13.11 -8.10
C HIS A 692 13.20 14.07 -7.10
N LYS A 693 13.72 13.57 -5.97
CA LYS A 693 14.51 14.40 -5.04
C LYS A 693 15.77 14.95 -5.68
N VAL A 694 16.46 14.14 -6.49
CA VAL A 694 17.65 14.58 -7.23
C VAL A 694 17.26 15.63 -8.27
N MET A 695 16.16 15.41 -9.02
CA MET A 695 15.65 16.38 -9.99
C MET A 695 15.28 17.72 -9.37
N LEU A 696 14.55 17.72 -8.23
CA LEU A 696 14.20 18.93 -7.50
C LEU A 696 15.43 19.66 -6.92
N GLY A 697 16.44 18.91 -6.46
CA GLY A 697 17.70 19.49 -6.00
C GLY A 697 18.37 20.34 -7.08
N HIS A 698 18.35 19.87 -8.34
CA HIS A 698 18.88 20.62 -9.48
C HIS A 698 18.08 21.88 -9.83
N GLN A 699 16.77 21.93 -9.53
CA GLN A 699 15.96 23.15 -9.72
C GLN A 699 16.37 24.28 -8.77
N LEU A 700 16.77 23.96 -7.53
CA LEU A 700 17.18 24.97 -6.55
C LEU A 700 18.58 25.53 -6.82
N ASP A 701 19.44 24.78 -7.50
CA ASP A 701 20.78 25.24 -7.89
C ASP A 701 20.77 26.07 -9.20
N SER A 702 19.66 26.05 -9.95
CA SER A 702 19.49 26.79 -11.21
C SER A 702 18.66 28.07 -11.09
N MET A 703 17.95 28.26 -9.96
CA MET A 703 17.37 29.54 -9.52
C MET A 703 18.36 30.33 -8.67
#